data_AF-A0A2K3UT20-F1
#
_entry.id   AF-A0A2K3UT20-F1
#
_cell.length_a   1.000
_cell.length_b   1.000
_cell.length_c   1.000
_cell.angle_alpha   90.00
_cell.angle_beta   90.00
_cell.angle_gamma   90.00
#
_symmetry.space_group_name_H-M   'P 1'
#
loop_
_entity.id
_entity.type
_entity.pdbx_description
1 polymer ?
#
loop_
_entity_poly.entity_id
_entity_poly.type
_entity_poly.pdbx_seq_one_letter_code
_entity_poly.pdbx_strand_id
1 'polypeptide(L)'
;MELSVRLPSFLGWLGYATLGLAQATSTAEAGPAGWWLLSAGGGAALAAGLWWTITAGRRRSALGDYLRPDRPARGYLGVTRSGAALRPDESRRCQHVLVTGRPAEVARRYLQPNLLLDAHDGVSVVIFDVSGAASTDAADLRPLLVPFTARHDVQVFAPFEAFTLRFPLLDGLGSAEEAAGLATALLGAPESDPSPEHRAQSALLEGLLLDAAARQGSLQQLLNLVQAGPDALGAHLARAEKGTRQRTHLYFSLRHEQQVGVAQTLTRILALFASDDLDRATSAGGTRRPGDGLDVGRALSGPVAIYLRLPAETGQSESGRALVRALQHVVLHDLLRAGSRLGGAPPQHVSVYLPLAGDADGQLPELPALLAPLRLTRVACHLPTLPPSAVPFGLDAALFGHTLTLGREVPSPGELRLADGRVSAVWLPALSERRAGRARNPLFEGARQTLTPASPQGLELTRDLVLQRLLSWRAAQVVRPALHPGAPPAAEAAIPPVAPDPGELLGWVDEMLATRTPWQSQDQQLRPSGEVPAPSTPQLARWSQAGWLDVPAAGGSPLLTPAGLSLLGESRRAAIEARLLPEEAPVPVAPTPPDDPGFDNPVEARQLRLLALLAEHRDLTPAQIVSMTSLPETTVRRDLGVLEESGQVESARVAGKRRYRLRPNEASGAADSS
;
A
#
# COMPACT_ATOMS: atom_id res chain seq x y z
N MET A 1 -17.59 -36.95 6.51
CA MET A 1 -18.49 -37.91 5.83
C MET A 1 -17.77 -38.89 4.90
N GLU A 2 -16.56 -38.62 4.39
CA GLU A 2 -15.84 -39.61 3.55
C GLU A 2 -15.21 -40.79 4.31
N LEU A 3 -15.03 -40.69 5.63
CA LEU A 3 -14.46 -41.75 6.47
C LEU A 3 -15.39 -42.98 6.61
N SER A 4 -16.70 -42.81 6.49
CA SER A 4 -17.68 -43.89 6.66
C SER A 4 -17.88 -44.76 5.42
N VAL A 5 -17.43 -44.31 4.24
CA VAL A 5 -17.64 -45.05 2.97
C VAL A 5 -16.43 -45.91 2.59
N ARG A 6 -15.21 -45.56 3.03
CA ARG A 6 -13.96 -46.26 2.63
C ARG A 6 -13.39 -47.23 3.66
N LEU A 7 -13.76 -47.09 4.94
CA LEU A 7 -13.40 -48.05 5.99
C LEU A 7 -13.99 -49.47 5.73
N PRO A 8 -15.25 -49.61 5.26
CA PRO A 8 -15.81 -50.91 4.93
C PRO A 8 -15.12 -51.58 3.75
N SER A 9 -14.61 -50.81 2.78
CA SER A 9 -13.93 -51.34 1.59
C SER A 9 -12.55 -51.91 1.94
N PHE A 10 -11.82 -51.24 2.83
CA PHE A 10 -10.51 -51.73 3.31
C PHE A 10 -10.66 -52.95 4.24
N LEU A 11 -11.62 -52.92 5.17
CA LEU A 11 -11.93 -54.08 6.02
C LEU A 11 -12.49 -55.25 5.20
N GLY A 12 -13.24 -54.98 4.13
CA GLY A 12 -13.67 -55.97 3.16
C GLY A 12 -12.49 -56.61 2.43
N TRP A 13 -11.54 -55.80 1.94
CA TRP A 13 -10.33 -56.31 1.28
C TRP A 13 -9.44 -57.13 2.23
N LEU A 14 -9.29 -56.68 3.48
CA LEU A 14 -8.58 -57.43 4.52
C LEU A 14 -9.30 -58.75 4.87
N GLY A 15 -10.64 -58.72 4.91
CA GLY A 15 -11.49 -59.89 5.10
C GLY A 15 -11.41 -60.90 3.95
N TYR A 16 -11.33 -60.44 2.70
CA TYR A 16 -11.12 -61.31 1.54
C TYR A 16 -9.71 -61.90 1.51
N ALA A 17 -8.69 -61.14 1.91
CA ALA A 17 -7.33 -61.65 2.03
C ALA A 17 -7.22 -62.71 3.13
N THR A 18 -7.86 -62.50 4.29
CA THR A 18 -7.86 -63.49 5.39
C THR A 18 -8.71 -64.71 5.09
N LEU A 19 -9.83 -64.58 4.37
CA LEU A 19 -10.62 -65.72 3.89
C LEU A 19 -9.86 -66.54 2.84
N GLY A 20 -9.15 -65.89 1.91
CA GLY A 20 -8.31 -66.57 0.92
C GLY A 20 -7.15 -67.33 1.57
N LEU A 21 -6.55 -66.75 2.61
CA LEU A 21 -5.53 -67.40 3.45
C LEU A 21 -6.09 -68.62 4.21
N ALA A 22 -7.29 -68.51 4.79
CA ALA A 22 -7.94 -69.60 5.52
C ALA A 22 -8.32 -70.78 4.60
N GLN A 23 -8.78 -70.51 3.37
CA GLN A 23 -9.09 -71.55 2.39
C GLN A 23 -7.82 -72.24 1.84
N ALA A 24 -6.71 -71.52 1.71
CA ALA A 24 -5.44 -72.10 1.29
C ALA A 24 -4.82 -73.02 2.37
N THR A 25 -5.12 -72.78 3.65
CA THR A 25 -4.63 -73.63 4.76
C THR A 25 -5.45 -74.91 4.99
N SER A 26 -6.66 -75.02 4.44
CA SER A 26 -7.52 -76.21 4.64
C SER A 26 -7.26 -77.35 3.65
N THR A 27 -6.44 -77.15 2.62
CA THR A 27 -5.98 -78.24 1.75
C THR A 27 -4.53 -78.56 2.05
N ALA A 28 -4.35 -79.57 2.91
CA ALA A 28 -3.06 -80.08 3.35
C ALA A 28 -2.32 -80.81 2.20
N GLU A 29 -1.67 -80.03 1.33
CA GLU A 29 -0.49 -80.43 0.53
C GLU A 29 0.08 -79.17 -0.15
N ALA A 30 0.37 -78.15 0.66
CA ALA A 30 1.03 -76.94 0.18
C ALA A 30 2.53 -77.25 -0.02
N GLY A 31 2.88 -77.71 -1.23
CA GLY A 31 4.27 -77.79 -1.69
C GLY A 31 4.98 -76.42 -1.66
N PRO A 32 6.26 -76.34 -2.06
CA PRO A 32 7.08 -75.13 -1.96
C PRO A 32 6.45 -73.87 -2.59
N ALA A 33 5.55 -74.02 -3.57
CA ALA A 33 4.76 -72.93 -4.15
C ALA A 33 3.79 -72.25 -3.15
N GLY A 34 3.23 -72.99 -2.19
CA GLY A 34 2.33 -72.42 -1.17
C GLY A 34 3.05 -71.52 -0.17
N TRP A 35 4.31 -71.85 0.16
CA TRP A 35 5.16 -70.99 0.99
C TRP A 35 5.51 -69.67 0.31
N TRP A 36 5.74 -69.67 -1.01
CA TRP A 36 5.96 -68.45 -1.77
C TRP A 36 4.72 -67.54 -1.81
N LEU A 37 3.52 -68.12 -1.96
CA LEU A 37 2.26 -67.37 -1.95
C LEU A 37 1.97 -66.75 -0.57
N LEU A 38 2.22 -67.49 0.53
CA LEU A 38 2.09 -66.97 1.90
C LEU A 38 3.09 -65.83 2.17
N SER A 39 4.34 -65.99 1.71
CA SER A 39 5.39 -64.99 1.89
C SER A 39 5.12 -63.73 1.06
N ALA A 40 4.66 -63.89 -0.18
CA ALA A 40 4.31 -62.77 -1.06
C ALA A 40 3.06 -62.02 -0.54
N GLY A 41 2.04 -62.73 -0.05
CA GLY A 41 0.86 -62.14 0.55
C GLY A 41 1.16 -61.37 1.84
N GLY A 42 1.99 -61.94 2.71
CA GLY A 42 2.46 -61.27 3.94
C GLY A 42 3.31 -60.04 3.65
N GLY A 43 4.20 -60.12 2.67
CA GLY A 43 5.02 -59.00 2.21
C GLY A 43 4.18 -57.86 1.62
N ALA A 44 3.18 -58.19 0.80
CA ALA A 44 2.27 -57.19 0.22
C ALA A 44 1.38 -56.53 1.29
N ALA A 45 0.87 -57.29 2.27
CA ALA A 45 0.09 -56.74 3.37
C ALA A 45 0.92 -55.84 4.29
N LEU A 46 2.17 -56.22 4.59
CA LEU A 46 3.10 -55.38 5.34
C LEU A 46 3.50 -54.13 4.57
N ALA A 47 3.76 -54.23 3.26
CA ALA A 47 4.06 -53.08 2.42
C ALA A 47 2.86 -52.13 2.31
N ALA A 48 1.64 -52.66 2.20
CA ALA A 48 0.40 -51.87 2.21
C ALA A 48 0.15 -51.22 3.59
N GLY A 49 0.42 -51.93 4.69
CA GLY A 49 0.36 -51.40 6.05
C GLY A 49 1.42 -50.32 6.32
N LEU A 50 2.65 -50.51 5.85
CA LEU A 50 3.71 -49.51 5.90
C LEU A 50 3.39 -48.31 5.03
N TRP A 51 2.91 -48.52 3.80
CA TRP A 51 2.45 -47.45 2.93
C TRP A 51 1.32 -46.67 3.62
N TRP A 52 0.32 -47.36 4.17
CA TRP A 52 -0.80 -46.72 4.86
C TRP A 52 -0.37 -45.95 6.10
N THR A 53 0.54 -46.47 6.92
CA THR A 53 1.09 -45.76 8.08
C THR A 53 2.01 -44.59 7.69
N ILE A 54 2.81 -44.72 6.63
CA ILE A 54 3.63 -43.63 6.07
C ILE A 54 2.73 -42.54 5.47
N THR A 55 1.67 -42.91 4.75
CA THR A 55 0.72 -41.95 4.17
C THR A 55 -0.21 -41.34 5.21
N ALA A 56 -0.63 -42.08 6.24
CA ALA A 56 -1.34 -41.56 7.40
C ALA A 56 -0.43 -40.65 8.25
N GLY A 57 0.87 -40.97 8.36
CA GLY A 57 1.89 -40.12 8.97
C GLY A 57 2.20 -38.85 8.14
N ARG A 58 2.05 -38.91 6.80
CA ARG A 58 2.03 -37.73 5.92
C ARG A 58 0.68 -36.98 5.95
N ARG A 59 -0.40 -37.62 6.41
CA ARG A 59 -1.64 -36.98 6.88
C ARG A 59 -1.51 -36.46 8.32
N ARG A 60 -0.31 -36.09 8.77
CA ARG A 60 -0.18 -35.02 9.79
C ARG A 60 -1.11 -33.89 9.35
N SER A 61 -1.94 -33.41 10.28
CA SER A 61 -3.02 -32.47 9.99
C SER A 61 -2.51 -31.37 9.05
N ALA A 62 -3.31 -30.97 8.07
CA ALA A 62 -2.96 -29.87 7.17
C ALA A 62 -2.51 -28.60 7.91
N LEU A 63 -2.97 -28.48 9.15
CA LEU A 63 -2.70 -27.43 10.11
C LEU A 63 -1.36 -27.60 10.86
N GLY A 64 -0.76 -28.78 10.89
CA GLY A 64 0.49 -29.05 11.62
C GLY A 64 1.67 -28.19 11.16
N ASP A 65 1.67 -27.77 9.90
CA ASP A 65 2.67 -26.82 9.39
C ASP A 65 2.44 -25.39 9.85
N TYR A 66 1.20 -25.01 10.17
CA TYR A 66 0.79 -23.69 10.69
C TYR A 66 0.98 -23.58 12.20
N LEU A 67 1.25 -24.69 12.87
CA LEU A 67 1.43 -24.79 14.32
C LEU A 67 2.90 -24.91 14.72
N ARG A 68 3.84 -24.78 13.77
CA ARG A 68 5.28 -24.89 14.05
C ARG A 68 5.79 -23.55 14.63
N PRO A 69 6.30 -23.53 15.87
CA PRO A 69 6.76 -22.30 16.51
C PRO A 69 8.05 -21.73 15.90
N ASP A 70 8.81 -22.55 15.16
CA ASP A 70 10.17 -22.22 14.73
C ASP A 70 10.24 -21.42 13.42
N ARG A 71 9.09 -21.06 12.82
CA ARG A 71 9.01 -20.31 11.57
C ARG A 71 8.42 -18.92 11.78
N PRO A 72 8.93 -17.89 11.10
CA PRO A 72 8.33 -16.56 11.13
C PRO A 72 6.91 -16.65 10.55
N ALA A 73 5.92 -16.66 11.43
CA ALA A 73 4.52 -16.74 11.09
C ALA A 73 3.92 -15.34 11.06
N ARG A 74 3.12 -15.02 10.03
CA ARG A 74 2.57 -13.69 9.78
C ARG A 74 1.06 -13.77 9.67
N GLY A 75 0.34 -12.83 10.29
CA GLY A 75 -1.11 -12.73 10.16
C GLY A 75 -1.87 -13.88 10.84
N TYR A 76 -3.12 -14.09 10.43
CA TYR A 76 -4.10 -14.92 11.12
C TYR A 76 -5.18 -15.48 10.19
N LEU A 77 -5.40 -16.80 10.27
CA LEU A 77 -6.42 -17.52 9.51
C LEU A 77 -7.53 -18.12 10.39
N GLY A 78 -7.47 -17.88 11.71
CA GLY A 78 -8.38 -18.46 12.68
C GLY A 78 -7.66 -19.17 13.83
N VAL A 79 -8.45 -19.77 14.71
CA VAL A 79 -7.98 -20.67 15.77
C VAL A 79 -8.54 -22.07 15.55
N THR A 80 -7.74 -23.08 15.89
CA THR A 80 -8.19 -24.47 15.91
C THR A 80 -9.20 -24.71 17.03
N ARG A 81 -9.86 -25.87 17.03
CA ARG A 81 -10.72 -26.29 18.15
C ARG A 81 -9.97 -26.36 19.48
N SER A 82 -8.66 -26.64 19.46
CA SER A 82 -7.81 -26.66 20.66
C SER A 82 -7.37 -25.25 21.13
N GLY A 83 -7.78 -24.19 20.42
CA GLY A 83 -7.45 -22.81 20.75
C GLY A 83 -6.11 -22.33 20.19
N ALA A 84 -5.42 -23.13 19.37
CA ALA A 84 -4.16 -22.70 18.77
C ALA A 84 -4.41 -21.78 17.56
N ALA A 85 -3.71 -20.64 17.51
CA ALA A 85 -3.81 -19.72 16.40
C ALA A 85 -3.15 -20.30 15.14
N LEU A 86 -3.86 -20.22 14.01
CA LEU A 86 -3.37 -20.60 12.70
C LEU A 86 -2.74 -19.39 12.04
N ARG A 87 -1.41 -19.37 12.04
CA ARG A 87 -0.61 -18.30 11.44
C ARG A 87 0.18 -18.88 10.27
N PRO A 88 -0.04 -18.45 9.01
CA PRO A 88 0.74 -18.91 7.88
C PRO A 88 2.19 -18.42 7.99
N ASP A 89 3.13 -19.17 7.44
CA ASP A 89 4.45 -18.60 7.16
C ASP A 89 4.32 -17.53 6.07
N GLU A 90 5.31 -16.65 5.99
CA GLU A 90 5.26 -15.54 5.06
C GLU A 90 5.10 -15.99 3.60
N SER A 91 5.78 -17.08 3.22
CA SER A 91 5.73 -17.62 1.85
C SER A 91 4.32 -18.04 1.43
N ARG A 92 3.54 -18.58 2.37
CA ARG A 92 2.14 -18.96 2.20
C ARG A 92 1.23 -17.75 2.22
N ARG A 93 1.53 -16.74 3.06
CA ARG A 93 0.79 -15.48 3.07
C ARG A 93 0.91 -14.72 1.74
N CYS A 94 2.09 -14.71 1.13
CA CYS A 94 2.33 -14.16 -0.21
C CYS A 94 1.59 -14.92 -1.33
N GLN A 95 0.95 -16.05 -1.06
CA GLN A 95 0.04 -16.71 -2.01
C GLN A 95 -1.35 -16.07 -2.01
N HIS A 96 -1.54 -14.91 -1.35
CA HIS A 96 -2.80 -14.18 -1.27
C HIS A 96 -3.89 -14.95 -0.51
N VAL A 97 -4.88 -14.21 -0.03
CA VAL A 97 -6.00 -14.77 0.72
C VAL A 97 -7.32 -14.25 0.15
N LEU A 98 -8.19 -15.18 -0.22
CA LEU A 98 -9.59 -14.90 -0.55
C LEU A 98 -10.45 -15.09 0.70
N VAL A 99 -11.26 -14.11 1.07
CA VAL A 99 -12.13 -14.20 2.26
C VAL A 99 -13.58 -13.93 1.87
N THR A 100 -14.43 -14.94 2.00
CA THR A 100 -15.85 -14.83 1.68
C THR A 100 -16.68 -14.70 2.96
N GLY A 101 -17.51 -13.66 3.07
CA GLY A 101 -18.38 -13.48 4.23
C GLY A 101 -19.19 -12.19 4.18
N ARG A 102 -20.08 -11.98 5.16
CA ARG A 102 -20.80 -10.70 5.27
C ARG A 102 -19.81 -9.57 5.60
N PRO A 103 -20.02 -8.33 5.12
CA PRO A 103 -19.08 -7.22 5.30
C PRO A 103 -18.59 -7.05 6.74
N ALA A 104 -19.53 -6.97 7.69
CA ALA A 104 -19.25 -6.78 9.10
C ALA A 104 -18.47 -7.95 9.72
N GLU A 105 -18.75 -9.18 9.28
CA GLU A 105 -18.06 -10.39 9.75
C GLU A 105 -16.63 -10.43 9.22
N VAL A 106 -16.43 -10.12 7.94
CA VAL A 106 -15.10 -10.06 7.31
C VAL A 106 -14.25 -9.01 8.01
N ALA A 107 -14.82 -7.82 8.25
CA ALA A 107 -14.15 -6.78 9.00
C ALA A 107 -13.73 -7.30 10.39
N ARG A 108 -14.70 -7.66 11.26
CA ARG A 108 -14.47 -7.99 12.68
C ARG A 108 -13.69 -9.29 12.91
N ARG A 109 -13.93 -10.32 12.11
CA ARG A 109 -13.39 -11.68 12.34
C ARG A 109 -12.10 -11.94 11.57
N TYR A 110 -11.82 -11.17 10.52
CA TYR A 110 -10.65 -11.36 9.67
C TYR A 110 -9.76 -10.11 9.55
N LEU A 111 -10.29 -8.98 9.07
CA LEU A 111 -9.47 -7.79 8.80
C LEU A 111 -8.88 -7.21 10.09
N GLN A 112 -9.69 -6.93 11.12
CA GLN A 112 -9.18 -6.29 12.34
C GLN A 112 -8.12 -7.14 13.05
N PRO A 113 -8.30 -8.46 13.28
CA PRO A 113 -7.27 -9.28 13.90
C PRO A 113 -5.97 -9.35 13.08
N ASN A 114 -6.08 -9.42 11.75
CA ASN A 114 -4.89 -9.45 10.89
C ASN A 114 -4.15 -8.10 10.90
N LEU A 115 -4.86 -6.97 10.84
CA LEU A 115 -4.25 -5.64 10.92
C LEU A 115 -3.52 -5.41 12.23
N LEU A 116 -4.10 -5.84 13.36
CA LEU A 116 -3.46 -5.76 14.68
C LEU A 116 -2.19 -6.62 14.74
N LEU A 117 -2.23 -7.82 14.17
CA LEU A 117 -1.06 -8.69 14.09
C LEU A 117 0.01 -8.13 13.16
N ASP A 118 -0.38 -7.49 12.05
CA ASP A 118 0.57 -6.85 11.13
C ASP A 118 1.29 -5.68 11.77
N ALA A 119 0.56 -4.86 12.54
CA ALA A 119 1.16 -3.81 13.35
C ALA A 119 2.18 -4.39 14.35
N HIS A 120 1.81 -5.48 15.04
CA HIS A 120 2.68 -6.15 16.01
C HIS A 120 3.93 -6.76 15.35
N ASP A 121 3.73 -7.45 14.22
CA ASP A 121 4.72 -8.17 13.45
C ASP A 121 5.66 -7.23 12.66
N GLY A 122 5.35 -5.93 12.57
CA GLY A 122 6.09 -4.97 11.77
C GLY A 122 5.91 -5.19 10.26
N VAL A 123 4.77 -5.73 9.84
CA VAL A 123 4.40 -5.90 8.43
C VAL A 123 3.90 -4.56 7.90
N SER A 124 4.31 -4.20 6.68
CA SER A 124 3.80 -3.01 6.01
C SER A 124 2.39 -3.30 5.50
N VAL A 125 1.50 -2.32 5.58
CA VAL A 125 0.11 -2.51 5.17
C VAL A 125 -0.34 -1.43 4.20
N VAL A 126 -1.18 -1.81 3.25
CA VAL A 126 -1.99 -0.89 2.46
C VAL A 126 -3.45 -1.23 2.70
N ILE A 127 -4.24 -0.28 3.18
CA ILE A 127 -5.61 -0.49 3.63
C ILE A 127 -6.53 0.34 2.76
N PHE A 128 -7.40 -0.32 1.98
CA PHE A 128 -8.48 0.32 1.25
C PHE A 128 -9.76 0.34 2.11
N ASP A 129 -9.99 1.44 2.83
CA ASP A 129 -11.22 1.69 3.57
C ASP A 129 -12.22 2.44 2.70
N VAL A 130 -12.87 1.67 1.84
CA VAL A 130 -13.94 2.13 0.96
C VAL A 130 -15.22 1.47 1.44
N SER A 131 -15.70 1.92 2.60
CA SER A 131 -16.88 1.36 3.24
C SER A 131 -18.12 1.78 2.45
N GLY A 132 -18.57 1.00 1.46
CA GLY A 132 -19.87 1.23 0.82
C GLY A 132 -21.00 1.14 1.86
N ALA A 133 -21.95 2.09 1.86
CA ALA A 133 -23.07 2.18 2.81
C ALA A 133 -24.05 0.98 2.83
N ALA A 134 -23.77 -0.12 2.12
CA ALA A 134 -24.55 -1.35 2.19
C ALA A 134 -24.41 -2.10 3.52
N SER A 135 -23.48 -1.70 4.39
CA SER A 135 -23.52 -2.10 5.79
C SER A 135 -23.29 -0.90 6.70
N THR A 136 -24.37 -0.43 7.31
CA THR A 136 -24.36 0.33 8.57
C THR A 136 -23.56 -0.35 9.69
N ASP A 137 -23.19 -1.63 9.49
CA ASP A 137 -22.35 -2.46 10.37
C ASP A 137 -20.88 -2.61 9.95
N ALA A 138 -20.40 -1.93 8.88
CA ALA A 138 -18.99 -1.97 8.51
C ALA A 138 -18.15 -1.45 9.69
N ALA A 139 -17.22 -2.28 10.18
CA ALA A 139 -16.42 -1.89 11.32
C ALA A 139 -15.46 -0.78 10.89
N ASP A 140 -15.55 0.37 11.56
CA ASP A 140 -14.60 1.47 11.39
C ASP A 140 -13.16 0.96 11.58
N LEU A 141 -12.35 1.04 10.53
CA LEU A 141 -10.95 0.59 10.56
C LEU A 141 -10.01 1.69 11.06
N ARG A 142 -10.45 2.95 11.18
CA ARG A 142 -9.61 4.07 11.66
C ARG A 142 -8.95 3.81 13.02
N PRO A 143 -9.63 3.24 14.04
CA PRO A 143 -8.99 2.94 15.32
C PRO A 143 -7.81 1.97 15.21
N LEU A 144 -7.75 1.17 14.14
CA LEU A 144 -6.66 0.20 13.90
C LEU A 144 -5.40 0.85 13.35
N LEU A 145 -5.40 2.15 13.04
CA LEU A 145 -4.17 2.87 12.69
C LEU A 145 -3.30 3.17 13.91
N VAL A 146 -3.90 3.30 15.10
CA VAL A 146 -3.18 3.66 16.33
C VAL A 146 -2.01 2.69 16.63
N PRO A 147 -2.18 1.35 16.56
CA PRO A 147 -1.07 0.41 16.73
C PRO A 147 0.10 0.61 15.77
N PHE A 148 -0.13 1.08 14.55
CA PHE A 148 0.92 1.32 13.55
C PHE A 148 1.77 2.57 13.88
N THR A 149 1.19 3.58 14.53
CA THR A 149 1.90 4.84 14.86
C THR A 149 3.14 4.66 15.74
N ALA A 150 3.32 3.50 16.38
CA ALA A 150 4.46 3.20 17.22
C ALA A 150 5.72 2.78 16.43
N ARG A 151 5.56 2.14 15.26
CA ARG A 151 6.66 1.48 14.53
C ARG A 151 6.65 1.69 13.02
N HIS A 152 5.58 2.28 12.48
CA HIS A 152 5.40 2.46 11.06
C HIS A 152 5.35 3.93 10.68
N ASP A 153 5.81 4.22 9.47
CA ASP A 153 5.48 5.47 8.78
C ASP A 153 4.01 5.40 8.34
N VAL A 154 3.13 6.17 8.98
CA VAL A 154 1.69 6.16 8.70
C VAL A 154 1.38 7.23 7.66
N GLN A 155 0.97 6.79 6.48
CA GLN A 155 0.65 7.64 5.35
C GLN A 155 -0.85 7.56 5.06
N VAL A 156 -1.53 8.70 4.98
CA VAL A 156 -2.99 8.75 4.82
C VAL A 156 -3.38 9.47 3.54
N PHE A 157 -4.22 8.82 2.75
CA PHE A 157 -4.93 9.41 1.62
C PHE A 157 -6.42 9.38 1.90
N ALA A 158 -6.96 10.55 2.21
CA ALA A 158 -8.38 10.78 2.44
C ALA A 158 -8.74 12.07 1.71
N PRO A 159 -8.98 12.03 0.38
CA PRO A 159 -8.88 13.19 -0.50
C PRO A 159 -9.77 14.38 -0.11
N PHE A 160 -10.87 14.11 0.59
CA PHE A 160 -11.83 15.11 1.09
C PHE A 160 -11.49 15.67 2.49
N GLU A 161 -10.33 15.30 3.04
CA GLU A 161 -9.83 15.76 4.34
C GLU A 161 -8.60 16.65 4.09
N ALA A 162 -8.47 17.74 4.86
CA ALA A 162 -7.40 18.72 4.66
C ALA A 162 -5.98 18.17 4.89
N PHE A 163 -5.83 17.12 5.69
CA PHE A 163 -4.54 16.52 6.05
C PHE A 163 -4.08 15.42 5.07
N THR A 164 -4.84 15.14 4.01
CA THR A 164 -4.52 14.08 3.05
C THR A 164 -3.16 14.30 2.40
N LEU A 165 -2.39 13.22 2.28
CA LEU A 165 -1.24 13.22 1.37
C LEU A 165 -1.75 13.22 -0.06
N ARG A 166 -0.94 13.72 -0.98
CA ARG A 166 -1.21 13.69 -2.41
C ARG A 166 -0.89 12.30 -2.95
N PHE A 167 -1.68 11.84 -3.91
CA PHE A 167 -1.43 10.62 -4.63
C PHE A 167 -1.77 10.86 -6.11
N PRO A 168 -0.83 11.44 -6.86
CA PRO A 168 -1.12 11.85 -8.22
C PRO A 168 -1.35 10.64 -9.11
N LEU A 169 -2.56 10.49 -9.65
CA LEU A 169 -2.94 9.28 -10.39
C LEU A 169 -2.31 9.20 -11.78
N LEU A 170 -1.90 10.35 -12.31
CA LEU A 170 -1.23 10.45 -13.61
C LEU A 170 0.30 10.42 -13.48
N ASP A 171 0.84 10.51 -12.26
CA ASP A 171 2.29 10.43 -12.05
C ASP A 171 2.78 9.03 -12.43
N GLY A 172 3.86 8.98 -13.21
CA GLY A 172 4.45 7.72 -13.65
C GLY A 172 3.69 7.01 -14.77
N LEU A 173 2.71 7.64 -15.41
CA LEU A 173 2.22 7.19 -16.73
C LEU A 173 3.22 7.61 -17.81
N GLY A 174 4.29 6.83 -17.97
CA GLY A 174 5.35 7.08 -18.94
C GLY A 174 5.17 6.31 -20.25
N SER A 175 4.28 5.32 -20.25
CA SER A 175 4.06 4.42 -21.37
C SER A 175 2.58 4.27 -21.72
N ALA A 176 2.34 3.80 -22.93
CA ALA A 176 1.01 3.48 -23.39
C ALA A 176 0.39 2.29 -22.67
N GLU A 177 1.20 1.31 -22.27
CA GLU A 177 0.72 0.15 -21.51
C GLU A 177 0.17 0.58 -20.15
N GLU A 178 0.88 1.47 -19.45
CA GLU A 178 0.42 2.05 -18.19
C GLU A 178 -0.86 2.88 -18.39
N ALA A 179 -0.93 3.70 -19.44
CA ALA A 179 -2.13 4.47 -19.76
C ALA A 179 -3.34 3.57 -20.10
N ALA A 180 -3.11 2.47 -20.82
CA ALA A 180 -4.16 1.50 -21.17
C ALA A 180 -4.65 0.74 -19.93
N GLY A 181 -3.72 0.36 -19.03
CA GLY A 181 -4.04 -0.25 -17.74
C GLY A 181 -4.90 0.67 -16.88
N LEU A 182 -4.52 1.94 -16.74
CA LEU A 182 -5.32 2.91 -15.99
C LEU A 182 -6.66 3.21 -16.66
N ALA A 183 -6.71 3.32 -18.00
CA ALA A 183 -7.97 3.47 -18.73
C ALA A 183 -8.92 2.30 -18.47
N THR A 184 -8.40 1.07 -18.49
CA THR A 184 -9.15 -0.15 -18.17
C THR A 184 -9.63 -0.14 -16.72
N ALA A 185 -8.78 0.29 -15.78
CA ALA A 185 -9.16 0.42 -14.38
C ALA A 185 -10.30 1.44 -14.20
N LEU A 186 -10.26 2.58 -14.88
CA LEU A 186 -11.31 3.60 -14.81
C LEU A 186 -12.62 3.12 -15.45
N LEU A 187 -12.57 2.49 -16.63
CA LEU A 187 -13.76 2.00 -17.33
C LEU A 187 -14.39 0.75 -16.69
N GLY A 188 -13.58 -0.11 -16.06
CA GLY A 188 -14.00 -1.41 -15.56
C GLY A 188 -13.75 -2.54 -16.56
N ALA A 189 -14.14 -3.76 -16.21
CA ALA A 189 -13.91 -4.93 -17.05
C ALA A 189 -14.78 -4.84 -18.33
N PRO A 190 -14.19 -5.05 -19.52
CA PRO A 190 -14.99 -5.15 -20.74
C PRO A 190 -15.88 -6.40 -20.68
N GLU A 191 -17.04 -6.33 -21.35
CA GLU A 191 -17.80 -7.53 -21.70
C GLU A 191 -16.95 -8.45 -22.59
N SER A 192 -17.28 -9.76 -22.60
CA SER A 192 -16.52 -10.79 -23.33
C SER A 192 -16.34 -10.49 -24.84
N ASP A 193 -17.20 -9.66 -25.43
CA ASP A 193 -17.04 -9.09 -26.78
C ASP A 193 -17.30 -7.58 -26.75
N PRO A 194 -16.25 -6.73 -26.63
CA PRO A 194 -16.44 -5.31 -26.44
C PRO A 194 -16.98 -4.64 -27.70
N SER A 195 -18.08 -3.90 -27.54
CA SER A 195 -18.68 -3.11 -28.60
C SER A 195 -17.66 -2.15 -29.23
N PRO A 196 -17.83 -1.76 -30.52
CA PRO A 196 -16.97 -0.76 -31.15
C PRO A 196 -16.89 0.55 -30.36
N GLU A 197 -18.00 0.93 -29.71
CA GLU A 197 -18.08 2.10 -28.84
C GLU A 197 -17.22 1.94 -27.58
N HIS A 198 -17.25 0.78 -26.92
CA HIS A 198 -16.39 0.51 -25.76
C HIS A 198 -14.90 0.49 -26.13
N ARG A 199 -14.55 -0.07 -27.30
CA ARG A 199 -13.18 -0.01 -27.84
C ARG A 199 -12.74 1.43 -28.12
N ALA A 200 -13.62 2.24 -28.69
CA ALA A 200 -13.36 3.65 -28.92
C ALA A 200 -13.26 4.45 -27.61
N GLN A 201 -14.09 4.15 -26.59
CA GLN A 201 -14.00 4.73 -25.24
C GLN A 201 -12.64 4.44 -24.61
N SER A 202 -12.21 3.18 -24.64
CA SER A 202 -10.92 2.74 -24.09
C SER A 202 -9.76 3.43 -24.78
N ALA A 203 -9.75 3.42 -26.11
CA ALA A 203 -8.70 4.03 -26.92
C ALA A 203 -8.66 5.57 -26.77
N LEU A 204 -9.84 6.21 -26.64
CA LEU A 204 -9.94 7.64 -26.38
C LEU A 204 -9.37 7.97 -24.99
N LEU A 205 -9.83 7.28 -23.94
CA LEU A 205 -9.40 7.55 -22.57
C LEU A 205 -7.90 7.30 -22.40
N GLU A 206 -7.37 6.21 -22.96
CA GLU A 206 -5.93 5.93 -22.98
C GLU A 206 -5.13 7.09 -23.59
N GLY A 207 -5.54 7.58 -24.77
CA GLY A 207 -4.88 8.71 -25.42
C GLY A 207 -4.96 10.00 -24.61
N LEU A 208 -6.11 10.27 -23.99
CA LEU A 208 -6.31 11.45 -23.14
C LEU A 208 -5.46 11.38 -21.86
N LEU A 209 -5.38 10.22 -21.21
CA LEU A 209 -4.54 10.02 -20.02
C LEU A 209 -3.06 10.23 -20.34
N LEU A 210 -2.59 9.70 -21.47
CA LEU A 210 -1.20 9.85 -21.91
C LEU A 210 -0.86 11.32 -22.21
N ASP A 211 -1.74 12.04 -22.93
CA ASP A 211 -1.55 13.47 -23.21
C ASP A 211 -1.63 14.33 -21.94
N ALA A 212 -2.54 14.02 -21.02
CA ALA A 212 -2.62 14.69 -19.73
C ALA A 212 -1.35 14.45 -18.89
N ALA A 213 -0.87 13.21 -18.81
CA ALA A 213 0.36 12.90 -18.08
C ALA A 213 1.57 13.64 -18.66
N ALA A 214 1.72 13.66 -19.99
CA ALA A 214 2.81 14.37 -20.68
C ALA A 214 2.81 15.88 -20.40
N ARG A 215 1.62 16.47 -20.23
CA ARG A 215 1.42 17.90 -19.93
C ARG A 215 1.36 18.21 -18.44
N GLN A 216 1.55 17.22 -17.57
CA GLN A 216 1.35 17.35 -16.11
C GLN A 216 -0.05 17.88 -15.75
N GLY A 217 -1.05 17.49 -16.54
CA GLY A 217 -2.44 17.85 -16.34
C GLY A 217 -3.11 17.08 -15.20
N SER A 218 -4.43 17.23 -15.08
CA SER A 218 -5.24 16.55 -14.06
C SER A 218 -6.46 15.86 -14.65
N LEU A 219 -7.05 14.94 -13.86
CA LEU A 219 -8.29 14.27 -14.26
C LEU A 219 -9.49 15.24 -14.28
N GLN A 220 -9.47 16.32 -13.49
CA GLN A 220 -10.47 17.40 -13.58
C GLN A 220 -10.37 18.13 -14.93
N GLN A 221 -9.17 18.39 -15.44
CA GLN A 221 -8.99 18.98 -16.77
C GLN A 221 -9.53 18.07 -17.88
N LEU A 222 -9.31 16.75 -17.77
CA LEU A 222 -9.91 15.79 -18.69
C LEU A 222 -11.43 15.77 -18.59
N LEU A 223 -12.00 15.82 -17.38
CA LEU A 223 -13.44 15.93 -17.19
C LEU A 223 -14.00 17.18 -17.87
N ASN A 224 -13.39 18.34 -17.66
CA ASN A 224 -13.80 19.60 -18.27
C ASN A 224 -13.77 19.53 -19.81
N LEU A 225 -12.73 18.91 -20.37
CA LEU A 225 -12.61 18.69 -21.81
C LEU A 225 -13.73 17.78 -22.36
N VAL A 226 -14.01 16.68 -21.67
CA VAL A 226 -15.05 15.73 -22.07
C VAL A 226 -16.45 16.35 -21.94
N GLN A 227 -16.70 17.14 -20.89
CA GLN A 227 -17.97 17.85 -20.68
C GLN A 227 -18.24 18.92 -21.75
N ALA A 228 -17.19 19.52 -22.33
CA ALA A 228 -17.31 20.45 -23.45
C ALA A 228 -17.78 19.78 -24.75
N GLY A 229 -17.81 18.45 -24.81
CA GLY A 229 -18.44 17.68 -25.89
C GLY A 229 -17.51 17.29 -27.05
N PRO A 230 -18.06 16.64 -28.08
CA PRO A 230 -17.28 16.03 -29.16
C PRO A 230 -16.41 17.00 -29.97
N ASP A 231 -16.89 18.22 -30.19
CA ASP A 231 -16.15 19.21 -30.99
C ASP A 231 -14.89 19.70 -30.25
N ALA A 232 -15.01 19.92 -28.94
CA ALA A 232 -13.87 20.28 -28.08
C ALA A 232 -12.86 19.13 -27.99
N LEU A 233 -13.34 17.89 -27.83
CA LEU A 233 -12.51 16.69 -27.88
C LEU A 233 -11.79 16.55 -29.23
N GLY A 234 -12.50 16.70 -30.35
CA GLY A 234 -11.93 16.65 -31.69
C GLY A 234 -10.85 17.71 -31.90
N ALA A 235 -11.10 18.96 -31.49
CA ALA A 235 -10.15 20.05 -31.58
C ALA A 235 -8.92 19.87 -30.68
N HIS A 236 -9.08 19.24 -29.50
CA HIS A 236 -7.98 18.87 -28.62
C HIS A 236 -7.12 17.77 -29.24
N LEU A 237 -7.74 16.68 -29.68
CA LEU A 237 -7.08 15.53 -30.28
C LEU A 237 -6.37 15.88 -31.59
N ALA A 238 -6.93 16.78 -32.40
CA ALA A 238 -6.28 17.25 -33.64
C ALA A 238 -4.90 17.91 -33.36
N ARG A 239 -4.76 18.56 -32.20
CA ARG A 239 -3.53 19.22 -31.72
C ARG A 239 -2.64 18.31 -30.86
N ALA A 240 -3.11 17.12 -30.50
CA ALA A 240 -2.35 16.18 -29.68
C ALA A 240 -1.15 15.60 -30.45
N GLU A 241 -0.18 15.08 -29.70
CA GLU A 241 0.99 14.44 -30.29
C GLU A 241 0.60 13.25 -31.18
N LYS A 242 1.50 12.86 -32.09
CA LYS A 242 1.25 11.77 -33.04
C LYS A 242 0.87 10.45 -32.33
N GLY A 243 1.51 10.14 -31.21
CA GLY A 243 1.23 8.94 -30.43
C GLY A 243 -0.21 8.91 -29.91
N THR A 244 -0.67 10.01 -29.31
CA THR A 244 -2.05 10.17 -28.85
C THR A 244 -3.04 10.07 -30.00
N ARG A 245 -2.80 10.79 -31.10
CA ARG A 245 -3.69 10.76 -32.29
C ARG A 245 -3.87 9.37 -32.89
N GLN A 246 -2.80 8.58 -32.94
CA GLN A 246 -2.86 7.21 -33.45
C GLN A 246 -3.75 6.32 -32.57
N ARG A 247 -3.73 6.52 -31.25
CA ARG A 247 -4.56 5.74 -30.32
C ARG A 247 -6.02 6.15 -30.42
N THR A 248 -6.30 7.44 -30.50
CA THR A 248 -7.67 7.95 -30.55
C THR A 248 -8.33 7.85 -31.94
N HIS A 249 -7.71 7.21 -32.93
CA HIS A 249 -8.24 7.15 -34.30
C HIS A 249 -9.65 6.51 -34.37
N LEU A 250 -9.94 5.52 -33.51
CA LEU A 250 -11.24 4.87 -33.44
C LEU A 250 -12.36 5.85 -33.10
N TYR A 251 -12.08 6.87 -32.29
CA TYR A 251 -13.08 7.88 -31.92
C TYR A 251 -13.55 8.70 -33.13
N PHE A 252 -12.63 9.02 -34.06
CA PHE A 252 -12.96 9.75 -35.30
C PHE A 252 -13.73 8.90 -36.32
N SER A 253 -13.75 7.57 -36.15
CA SER A 253 -14.53 6.67 -37.00
C SER A 253 -16.00 6.55 -36.56
N LEU A 254 -16.33 7.04 -35.36
CA LEU A 254 -17.69 7.02 -34.83
C LEU A 254 -18.55 8.12 -35.45
N ARG A 255 -19.87 7.87 -35.51
CA ARG A 255 -20.85 8.92 -35.84
C ARG A 255 -20.92 9.93 -34.70
N HIS A 256 -21.33 11.16 -35.01
CA HIS A 256 -21.42 12.23 -34.00
C HIS A 256 -22.28 11.84 -32.77
N GLU A 257 -23.43 11.19 -32.98
CA GLU A 257 -24.28 10.69 -31.88
C GLU A 257 -23.55 9.69 -30.96
N GLN A 258 -22.73 8.81 -31.55
CA GLN A 258 -21.92 7.86 -30.79
C GLN A 258 -20.79 8.58 -30.05
N GLN A 259 -20.17 9.60 -30.66
CA GLN A 259 -19.18 10.44 -30.00
C GLN A 259 -19.76 11.18 -28.79
N VAL A 260 -21.01 11.66 -28.89
CA VAL A 260 -21.75 12.23 -27.75
C VAL A 260 -21.95 11.17 -26.66
N GLY A 261 -22.37 9.96 -27.02
CA GLY A 261 -22.53 8.85 -26.06
C GLY A 261 -21.23 8.48 -25.36
N VAL A 262 -20.10 8.45 -26.08
CA VAL A 262 -18.75 8.25 -25.52
C VAL A 262 -18.41 9.36 -24.51
N ALA A 263 -18.61 10.63 -24.88
CA ALA A 263 -18.33 11.76 -24.01
C ALA A 263 -19.19 11.75 -22.73
N GLN A 264 -20.48 11.40 -22.84
CA GLN A 264 -21.37 11.27 -21.69
C GLN A 264 -20.93 10.15 -20.74
N THR A 265 -20.53 9.00 -21.27
CA THR A 265 -20.00 7.89 -20.46
C THR A 265 -18.73 8.30 -19.73
N LEU A 266 -17.76 8.90 -20.43
CA LEU A 266 -16.52 9.39 -19.80
C LEU A 266 -16.81 10.49 -18.76
N THR A 267 -17.79 11.36 -19.00
CA THR A 267 -18.23 12.36 -18.03
C THR A 267 -18.74 11.71 -16.74
N ARG A 268 -19.59 10.67 -16.84
CA ARG A 268 -20.09 9.94 -15.66
C ARG A 268 -18.97 9.27 -14.87
N ILE A 269 -18.02 8.65 -15.57
CA ILE A 269 -16.87 7.95 -14.95
C ILE A 269 -15.93 8.93 -14.24
N LEU A 270 -15.68 10.08 -14.85
CA LEU A 270 -14.77 11.10 -14.30
C LEU A 270 -15.47 12.09 -13.36
N ALA A 271 -16.79 12.01 -13.18
CA ALA A 271 -17.59 13.03 -12.50
C ALA A 271 -17.08 13.42 -11.09
N LEU A 272 -16.50 12.47 -10.35
CA LEU A 272 -15.99 12.73 -9.00
C LEU A 272 -14.80 13.69 -8.99
N PHE A 273 -14.01 13.72 -10.06
CA PHE A 273 -12.87 14.63 -10.22
C PHE A 273 -13.28 16.09 -10.44
N ALA A 274 -14.59 16.40 -10.51
CA ALA A 274 -15.07 17.77 -10.44
C ALA A 274 -14.77 18.43 -9.08
N SER A 275 -14.58 17.63 -8.02
CA SER A 275 -14.25 18.12 -6.68
C SER A 275 -12.81 18.65 -6.61
N ASP A 276 -12.66 19.92 -6.22
CA ASP A 276 -11.35 20.56 -6.02
C ASP A 276 -10.50 19.84 -4.96
N ASP A 277 -11.14 19.26 -3.93
CA ASP A 277 -10.45 18.48 -2.91
C ASP A 277 -9.80 17.22 -3.49
N LEU A 278 -10.54 16.50 -4.35
CA LEU A 278 -10.02 15.31 -5.02
C LEU A 278 -8.98 15.67 -6.08
N ASP A 279 -9.20 16.74 -6.86
CA ASP A 279 -8.22 17.20 -7.84
C ASP A 279 -6.91 17.61 -7.17
N ARG A 280 -6.96 18.40 -6.07
CA ARG A 280 -5.78 18.72 -5.25
C ARG A 280 -5.04 17.46 -4.80
N ALA A 281 -5.77 16.45 -4.35
CA ALA A 281 -5.20 15.22 -3.84
C ALA A 281 -4.62 14.32 -4.95
N THR A 282 -5.11 14.42 -6.19
CA THR A 282 -4.77 13.48 -7.29
C THR A 282 -4.08 14.11 -8.50
N SER A 283 -3.91 15.43 -8.53
CA SER A 283 -3.17 16.15 -9.55
C SER A 283 -1.68 16.17 -9.23
N ALA A 284 -0.85 16.28 -10.27
CA ALA A 284 0.58 16.59 -10.15
C ALA A 284 0.80 18.10 -9.87
N GLY A 285 -0.14 18.94 -10.28
CA GLY A 285 -0.09 20.41 -10.28
C GLY A 285 -0.12 21.05 -8.89
N GLY A 286 1.05 21.23 -8.29
CA GLY A 286 1.27 22.03 -7.09
C GLY A 286 2.72 21.88 -6.66
N THR A 287 3.33 22.94 -6.10
CA THR A 287 4.74 22.93 -5.66
C THR A 287 4.99 21.69 -4.80
N ARG A 288 5.69 20.71 -5.38
CA ARG A 288 5.92 19.39 -4.79
C ARG A 288 6.90 19.58 -3.63
N ARG A 289 6.42 19.81 -2.41
CA ARG A 289 7.32 19.76 -1.26
C ARG A 289 7.69 18.29 -1.04
N PRO A 290 8.97 17.99 -0.80
CA PRO A 290 9.39 16.65 -0.40
C PRO A 290 8.54 16.20 0.80
N GLY A 291 7.90 15.03 0.70
CA GLY A 291 7.05 14.46 1.75
C GLY A 291 5.55 14.82 1.69
N ASP A 292 5.10 15.54 0.67
CA ASP A 292 3.67 15.83 0.46
C ASP A 292 2.91 14.72 -0.29
N GLY A 293 3.63 13.77 -0.90
CA GLY A 293 3.05 12.65 -1.64
C GLY A 293 3.11 11.33 -0.87
N LEU A 294 2.16 10.43 -1.14
CA LEU A 294 2.27 9.02 -0.77
C LEU A 294 3.49 8.39 -1.44
N ASP A 295 4.27 7.64 -0.66
CA ASP A 295 5.36 6.82 -1.16
C ASP A 295 5.01 5.35 -0.94
N VAL A 296 4.32 4.79 -1.93
CA VAL A 296 3.91 3.38 -1.94
C VAL A 296 5.13 2.44 -1.97
N GLY A 297 6.20 2.84 -2.67
CA GLY A 297 7.41 2.03 -2.81
C GLY A 297 8.15 1.84 -1.48
N ARG A 298 8.07 2.82 -0.57
CA ARG A 298 8.66 2.74 0.77
C ARG A 298 8.15 1.55 1.59
N ALA A 299 6.92 1.10 1.34
CA ALA A 299 6.34 -0.06 2.02
C ALA A 299 7.15 -1.35 1.82
N LEU A 300 7.94 -1.45 0.73
CA LEU A 300 8.81 -2.60 0.44
C LEU A 300 10.20 -2.50 1.08
N SER A 301 10.57 -1.32 1.59
CA SER A 301 11.89 -1.06 2.17
C SER A 301 11.88 -0.94 3.70
N GLY A 302 10.73 -0.65 4.31
CA GLY A 302 10.56 -0.58 5.76
C GLY A 302 9.09 -0.55 6.18
N PRO A 303 8.81 -0.57 7.50
CA PRO A 303 7.45 -0.62 8.02
C PRO A 303 6.66 0.65 7.70
N VAL A 304 5.69 0.55 6.80
CA VAL A 304 4.79 1.64 6.38
C VAL A 304 3.34 1.17 6.52
N ALA A 305 2.45 2.05 6.97
CA ALA A 305 1.01 1.83 6.96
C ALA A 305 0.34 2.89 6.08
N ILE A 306 -0.10 2.48 4.90
CA ILE A 306 -0.81 3.34 3.95
C ILE A 306 -2.31 3.12 4.13
N TYR A 307 -3.03 4.18 4.46
CA TYR A 307 -4.47 4.15 4.69
C TYR A 307 -5.18 5.01 3.65
N LEU A 308 -5.94 4.35 2.77
CA LEU A 308 -6.70 4.96 1.68
C LEU A 308 -8.18 4.95 2.07
N ARG A 309 -8.76 6.11 2.32
CA ARG A 309 -10.15 6.25 2.78
C ARG A 309 -10.97 7.05 1.79
N LEU A 310 -12.13 6.51 1.41
CA LEU A 310 -13.15 7.23 0.66
C LEU A 310 -14.48 7.22 1.44
N PRO A 311 -15.25 8.32 1.42
CA PRO A 311 -16.59 8.34 1.98
C PRO A 311 -17.48 7.26 1.37
N ALA A 312 -18.43 6.78 2.16
CA ALA A 312 -19.30 5.67 1.79
C ALA A 312 -20.18 6.01 0.57
N GLU A 313 -20.66 7.25 0.53
CA GLU A 313 -21.48 7.79 -0.56
C GLU A 313 -20.66 7.85 -1.85
N THR A 314 -19.39 8.23 -1.74
CA THR A 314 -18.47 8.29 -2.87
C THR A 314 -18.26 6.91 -3.47
N GLY A 315 -17.93 5.89 -2.66
CA GLY A 315 -17.61 4.54 -3.15
C GLY A 315 -18.74 3.81 -3.89
N GLN A 316 -20.00 4.25 -3.74
CA GLN A 316 -21.16 3.65 -4.41
C GLN A 316 -21.48 4.24 -5.78
N SER A 317 -20.95 5.43 -6.09
CA SER A 317 -21.14 6.03 -7.41
C SER A 317 -20.31 5.30 -8.47
N GLU A 318 -20.71 5.41 -9.75
CA GLU A 318 -19.92 4.87 -10.88
C GLU A 318 -18.51 5.47 -10.90
N SER A 319 -18.40 6.79 -10.72
CA SER A 319 -17.12 7.51 -10.65
C SER A 319 -16.30 7.17 -9.41
N GLY A 320 -16.94 6.92 -8.26
CA GLY A 320 -16.25 6.44 -7.07
C GLY A 320 -15.70 5.04 -7.23
N ARG A 321 -16.45 4.11 -7.85
CA ARG A 321 -15.92 2.79 -8.21
C ARG A 321 -14.74 2.90 -9.17
N ALA A 322 -14.83 3.80 -10.16
CA ALA A 322 -13.71 4.08 -11.08
C ALA A 322 -12.47 4.61 -10.33
N LEU A 323 -12.64 5.55 -9.39
CA LEU A 323 -11.55 6.04 -8.54
C LEU A 323 -10.93 4.92 -7.71
N VAL A 324 -11.74 4.05 -7.10
CA VAL A 324 -11.24 2.92 -6.30
C VAL A 324 -10.40 1.97 -7.15
N ARG A 325 -10.86 1.62 -8.36
CA ARG A 325 -10.10 0.78 -9.29
C ARG A 325 -8.82 1.46 -9.75
N ALA A 326 -8.86 2.77 -10.03
CA ALA A 326 -7.67 3.55 -10.37
C ALA A 326 -6.65 3.57 -9.21
N LEU A 327 -7.09 3.78 -7.97
CA LEU A 327 -6.22 3.72 -6.80
C LEU A 327 -5.60 2.33 -6.62
N GLN A 328 -6.39 1.26 -6.78
CA GLN A 328 -5.88 -0.11 -6.74
C GLN A 328 -4.83 -0.35 -7.83
N HIS A 329 -5.12 0.06 -9.06
CA HIS A 329 -4.20 -0.05 -10.19
C HIS A 329 -2.86 0.63 -9.88
N VAL A 330 -2.89 1.91 -9.53
CA VAL A 330 -1.66 2.69 -9.27
C VAL A 330 -0.88 2.10 -8.09
N VAL A 331 -1.53 1.78 -6.97
CA VAL A 331 -0.86 1.18 -5.80
C VAL A 331 -0.17 -0.14 -6.16
N LEU A 332 -0.87 -1.06 -6.84
CA LEU A 332 -0.33 -2.38 -7.13
C LEU A 332 0.81 -2.31 -8.14
N HIS A 333 0.69 -1.48 -9.17
CA HIS A 333 1.76 -1.25 -10.14
C HIS A 333 2.96 -0.51 -9.52
N ASP A 334 2.74 0.44 -8.61
CA ASP A 334 3.82 1.10 -7.89
C ASP A 334 4.60 0.13 -7.00
N LEU A 335 3.91 -0.78 -6.30
CA LEU A 335 4.57 -1.86 -5.57
C LEU A 335 5.36 -2.78 -6.50
N LEU A 336 4.82 -3.16 -7.66
CA LEU A 336 5.56 -3.97 -8.64
C LEU A 336 6.79 -3.25 -9.20
N ARG A 337 6.65 -1.97 -9.56
CA ARG A 337 7.76 -1.15 -10.07
C ARG A 337 8.83 -0.93 -9.00
N ALA A 338 8.43 -0.65 -7.76
CA ALA A 338 9.36 -0.53 -6.64
C ALA A 338 10.06 -1.87 -6.33
N GLY A 339 9.32 -2.98 -6.31
CA GLY A 339 9.88 -4.30 -6.09
C GLY A 339 10.88 -4.72 -7.17
N SER A 340 10.57 -4.42 -8.44
CA SER A 340 11.46 -4.70 -9.57
C SER A 340 12.76 -3.90 -9.49
N ARG A 341 12.71 -2.66 -9.01
CA ARG A 341 13.90 -1.80 -8.81
C ARG A 341 14.82 -2.27 -7.69
N LEU A 342 14.27 -2.87 -6.63
CA LEU A 342 15.06 -3.36 -5.50
C LEU A 342 15.95 -4.55 -5.87
N GLY A 343 15.58 -5.33 -6.89
CA GLY A 343 16.35 -6.49 -7.35
C GLY A 343 16.33 -7.65 -6.36
N GLY A 344 15.56 -8.69 -6.66
CA GLY A 344 15.38 -9.84 -5.76
C GLY A 344 14.19 -9.66 -4.81
N ALA A 345 14.17 -10.41 -3.71
CA ALA A 345 13.07 -10.37 -2.75
C ALA A 345 13.21 -9.13 -1.84
N PRO A 346 12.23 -8.20 -1.82
CA PRO A 346 12.30 -6.99 -0.99
C PRO A 346 12.51 -7.33 0.49
N PRO A 347 13.14 -6.47 1.32
CA PRO A 347 13.38 -6.79 2.74
C PRO A 347 12.09 -6.84 3.57
N GLN A 348 11.08 -6.05 3.19
CA GLN A 348 9.83 -5.89 3.93
C GLN A 348 8.68 -6.68 3.28
N HIS A 349 7.89 -7.36 4.11
CA HIS A 349 6.62 -7.96 3.68
C HIS A 349 5.52 -6.91 3.70
N VAL A 350 4.67 -6.91 2.65
CA VAL A 350 3.54 -5.98 2.49
C VAL A 350 2.24 -6.76 2.42
N SER A 351 1.25 -6.35 3.20
CA SER A 351 -0.14 -6.83 3.14
C SER A 351 -1.07 -5.76 2.58
N VAL A 352 -1.66 -6.02 1.43
CA VAL A 352 -2.64 -5.14 0.77
C VAL A 352 -4.04 -5.66 1.05
N TYR A 353 -4.82 -4.90 1.81
CA TYR A 353 -6.22 -5.18 2.13
C TYR A 353 -7.12 -4.46 1.14
N LEU A 354 -7.58 -5.20 0.13
CA LEU A 354 -8.46 -4.69 -0.91
C LEU A 354 -9.89 -4.50 -0.37
N PRO A 355 -10.67 -3.56 -0.93
CA PRO A 355 -12.01 -3.31 -0.45
C PRO A 355 -12.93 -4.50 -0.74
N LEU A 356 -14.01 -4.62 0.03
CA LEU A 356 -15.00 -5.68 -0.16
C LEU A 356 -15.61 -5.58 -1.56
N ALA A 357 -15.37 -6.60 -2.38
CA ALA A 357 -16.01 -6.71 -3.67
C ALA A 357 -17.47 -7.11 -3.45
N GLY A 358 -18.37 -6.13 -3.58
CA GLY A 358 -19.81 -6.35 -3.60
C GLY A 358 -20.23 -7.07 -4.88
N ASP A 359 -19.93 -6.43 -6.02
CA ASP A 359 -20.18 -6.91 -7.39
C ASP A 359 -18.88 -6.92 -8.22
N ALA A 360 -18.91 -7.57 -9.39
CA ALA A 360 -17.79 -7.62 -10.33
C ALA A 360 -17.25 -6.22 -10.70
N ASP A 361 -18.13 -5.22 -10.74
CA ASP A 361 -17.79 -3.84 -11.07
C ASP A 361 -16.83 -3.20 -10.07
N GLY A 362 -16.74 -3.65 -8.83
CA GLY A 362 -15.82 -3.06 -7.84
C GLY A 362 -14.36 -3.50 -7.98
N GLN A 363 -14.07 -4.50 -8.81
CA GLN A 363 -12.76 -5.13 -8.88
C GLN A 363 -11.89 -4.59 -10.02
N LEU A 364 -10.58 -4.60 -9.78
CA LEU A 364 -9.60 -4.31 -10.80
C LEU A 364 -9.56 -5.47 -11.83
N PRO A 365 -9.86 -5.25 -13.12
CA PRO A 365 -9.99 -6.33 -14.12
C PRO A 365 -8.71 -7.16 -14.32
N GLU A 366 -7.55 -6.53 -14.17
CA GLU A 366 -6.24 -7.15 -14.36
C GLU A 366 -5.66 -7.79 -13.09
N LEU A 367 -6.37 -7.71 -11.95
CA LEU A 367 -5.89 -8.25 -10.67
C LEU A 367 -5.36 -9.69 -10.78
N PRO A 368 -6.02 -10.66 -11.48
CA PRO A 368 -5.50 -12.01 -11.63
C PRO A 368 -4.07 -12.06 -12.19
N ALA A 369 -3.77 -11.20 -13.18
CA ALA A 369 -2.46 -11.15 -13.83
C ALA A 369 -1.39 -10.52 -12.91
N LEU A 370 -1.79 -9.66 -11.98
CA LEU A 370 -0.89 -9.00 -11.03
C LEU A 370 -0.53 -9.88 -9.82
N LEU A 371 -1.39 -10.82 -9.41
CA LEU A 371 -1.17 -11.63 -8.21
C LEU A 371 0.18 -12.39 -8.24
N ALA A 372 0.46 -13.11 -9.33
CA ALA A 372 1.70 -13.90 -9.42
C ALA A 372 2.99 -13.04 -9.34
N PRO A 373 3.12 -11.92 -10.08
CA PRO A 373 4.24 -10.98 -9.89
C PRO A 373 4.30 -10.37 -8.47
N LEU A 374 3.16 -10.02 -7.87
CA LEU A 374 3.10 -9.45 -6.52
C LEU A 374 3.61 -10.42 -5.46
N ARG A 375 3.31 -11.72 -5.62
CA ARG A 375 3.86 -12.77 -4.76
C ARG A 375 5.40 -12.79 -4.78
N LEU A 376 6.01 -12.56 -5.95
CA LEU A 376 7.48 -12.54 -6.09
C LEU A 376 8.10 -11.31 -5.41
N THR A 377 7.35 -10.23 -5.27
CA THR A 377 7.76 -8.99 -4.58
C THR A 377 7.40 -8.99 -3.09
N ARG A 378 7.08 -10.16 -2.51
CA ARG A 378 6.64 -10.34 -1.11
C ARG A 378 5.39 -9.52 -0.74
N VAL A 379 4.53 -9.25 -1.71
CA VAL A 379 3.23 -8.58 -1.50
C VAL A 379 2.12 -9.63 -1.40
N ALA A 380 1.44 -9.67 -0.27
CA ALA A 380 0.23 -10.46 -0.06
C ALA A 380 -1.01 -9.60 -0.28
N CYS A 381 -1.96 -10.11 -1.07
CA CYS A 381 -3.25 -9.44 -1.27
C CYS A 381 -4.31 -10.18 -0.46
N HIS A 382 -5.13 -9.43 0.26
CA HIS A 382 -6.26 -9.91 1.03
C HIS A 382 -7.54 -9.43 0.34
N LEU A 383 -8.29 -10.37 -0.24
CA LEU A 383 -9.45 -10.10 -1.11
C LEU A 383 -10.74 -10.53 -0.41
N PRO A 384 -11.46 -9.59 0.20
CA PRO A 384 -12.76 -9.86 0.78
C PRO A 384 -13.87 -9.87 -0.31
N THR A 385 -14.80 -10.84 -0.23
CA THR A 385 -15.93 -11.00 -1.17
C THR A 385 -17.23 -11.39 -0.46
N LEU A 386 -18.38 -11.09 -1.07
CA LEU A 386 -19.70 -11.47 -0.56
C LEU A 386 -20.06 -12.93 -0.90
N PRO A 387 -20.76 -13.66 -0.01
CA PRO A 387 -21.41 -14.93 -0.37
C PRO A 387 -22.71 -14.69 -1.18
N PRO A 388 -23.11 -15.58 -2.11
CA PRO A 388 -22.51 -16.85 -2.48
C PRO A 388 -21.50 -16.74 -3.62
N SER A 389 -21.04 -15.53 -3.98
CA SER A 389 -20.23 -15.26 -5.18
C SER A 389 -19.09 -16.26 -5.27
N ALA A 390 -19.31 -17.28 -6.10
CA ALA A 390 -18.26 -18.17 -6.55
C ALA A 390 -17.20 -17.25 -7.13
N VAL A 391 -15.98 -17.44 -6.65
CA VAL A 391 -14.76 -16.69 -6.94
C VAL A 391 -14.96 -15.53 -7.92
N PRO A 392 -14.80 -14.26 -7.49
CA PRO A 392 -15.10 -13.09 -8.31
C PRO A 392 -14.66 -13.29 -9.76
N PHE A 393 -15.61 -13.12 -10.70
CA PHE A 393 -15.54 -13.53 -12.09
C PHE A 393 -14.12 -13.52 -12.68
N GLY A 394 -13.62 -14.70 -13.03
CA GLY A 394 -12.32 -14.89 -13.71
C GLY A 394 -11.12 -15.17 -12.80
N LEU A 395 -11.25 -14.99 -11.49
CA LEU A 395 -10.21 -15.43 -10.56
C LEU A 395 -10.31 -16.95 -10.37
N ASP A 396 -9.26 -17.68 -10.73
CA ASP A 396 -9.15 -19.09 -10.38
C ASP A 396 -8.81 -19.19 -8.89
N ALA A 397 -9.50 -20.06 -8.16
CA ALA A 397 -9.17 -20.32 -6.77
C ALA A 397 -7.73 -20.84 -6.60
N ALA A 398 -7.13 -21.39 -7.66
CA ALA A 398 -5.71 -21.76 -7.72
C ALA A 398 -4.74 -20.57 -7.57
N LEU A 399 -5.20 -19.33 -7.83
CA LEU A 399 -4.40 -18.12 -7.61
C LEU A 399 -4.24 -17.79 -6.13
N PHE A 400 -5.08 -18.36 -5.26
CA PHE A 400 -5.03 -18.13 -3.82
C PHE A 400 -4.43 -19.33 -3.11
N GLY A 401 -3.48 -19.05 -2.23
CA GLY A 401 -2.96 -20.03 -1.31
C GLY A 401 -4.02 -20.45 -0.30
N HIS A 402 -4.87 -19.51 0.11
CA HIS A 402 -5.86 -19.69 1.17
C HIS A 402 -7.21 -19.09 0.75
N THR A 403 -8.28 -19.87 0.91
CA THR A 403 -9.66 -19.39 0.81
C THR A 403 -10.34 -19.57 2.16
N LEU A 404 -10.90 -18.51 2.71
CA LEU A 404 -11.56 -18.51 4.00
C LEU A 404 -13.03 -18.13 3.84
N THR A 405 -13.93 -19.07 4.09
CA THR A 405 -15.37 -18.83 4.09
C THR A 405 -15.87 -18.67 5.51
N LEU A 406 -16.40 -17.50 5.86
CA LEU A 406 -16.96 -17.24 7.18
C LEU A 406 -18.35 -17.89 7.30
N GLY A 407 -18.59 -18.61 8.40
CA GLY A 407 -19.90 -19.21 8.67
C GLY A 407 -20.99 -18.16 8.89
N ARG A 408 -22.22 -18.46 8.44
CA ARG A 408 -23.39 -17.55 8.40
C ARG A 408 -23.88 -17.01 9.75
N GLU A 409 -23.54 -17.68 10.85
CA GLU A 409 -23.98 -17.32 12.20
C GLU A 409 -22.85 -17.54 13.20
N VAL A 410 -22.72 -16.69 14.21
CA VAL A 410 -21.88 -16.96 15.38
C VAL A 410 -22.66 -17.87 16.33
N PRO A 411 -22.08 -18.95 16.90
CA PRO A 411 -20.69 -19.38 16.83
C PRO A 411 -20.50 -20.55 15.85
N SER A 412 -20.61 -20.29 14.54
CA SER A 412 -20.30 -21.30 13.52
C SER A 412 -18.82 -21.22 13.12
N PRO A 413 -18.13 -22.38 13.00
CA PRO A 413 -16.80 -22.40 12.43
C PRO A 413 -16.86 -21.90 10.98
N GLY A 414 -15.84 -21.14 10.59
CA GLY A 414 -15.54 -20.89 9.19
C GLY A 414 -14.87 -22.10 8.54
N GLU A 415 -14.80 -22.06 7.22
CA GLU A 415 -14.12 -23.05 6.40
C GLU A 415 -12.84 -22.46 5.83
N LEU A 416 -11.70 -23.04 6.16
CA LEU A 416 -10.41 -22.72 5.56
C LEU A 416 -10.08 -23.79 4.52
N ARG A 417 -9.98 -23.38 3.27
CA ARG A 417 -9.45 -24.19 2.17
C ARG A 417 -8.02 -23.77 1.85
N LEU A 418 -7.13 -24.75 1.79
CA LEU A 418 -5.73 -24.57 1.44
C LEU A 418 -5.50 -24.77 -0.07
N ALA A 419 -4.36 -24.29 -0.57
CA ALA A 419 -3.95 -24.41 -1.96
C ALA A 419 -3.96 -25.85 -2.50
N ASP A 420 -3.70 -26.83 -1.62
CA ASP A 420 -3.70 -28.26 -1.96
C ASP A 420 -5.10 -28.89 -1.92
N GLY A 421 -6.15 -28.08 -1.83
CA GLY A 421 -7.56 -28.50 -1.81
C GLY A 421 -8.04 -29.01 -0.45
N ARG A 422 -7.17 -29.10 0.57
CA ARG A 422 -7.59 -29.55 1.90
C ARG A 422 -8.47 -28.50 2.57
N VAL A 423 -9.55 -28.97 3.17
CA VAL A 423 -10.53 -28.16 3.90
C VAL A 423 -10.38 -28.42 5.39
N SER A 424 -10.43 -27.35 6.19
CA SER A 424 -10.35 -27.42 7.66
C SER A 424 -11.34 -26.44 8.28
N ALA A 425 -12.06 -26.89 9.31
CA ALA A 425 -12.89 -26.00 10.10
C ALA A 425 -12.01 -25.12 10.99
N VAL A 426 -12.21 -23.81 10.92
CA VAL A 426 -11.47 -22.82 11.70
C VAL A 426 -12.43 -21.92 12.46
N TRP A 427 -12.07 -21.59 13.69
CA TRP A 427 -12.85 -20.69 14.52
C TRP A 427 -12.28 -19.29 14.39
N LEU A 428 -13.12 -18.31 14.07
CA LEU A 428 -12.71 -16.91 14.02
C LEU A 428 -13.55 -16.16 15.05
N PRO A 429 -13.15 -16.15 16.33
CA PRO A 429 -13.83 -15.36 17.34
C PRO A 429 -13.75 -13.88 16.95
N ALA A 430 -14.86 -13.16 17.03
CA ALA A 430 -14.82 -11.71 16.98
C ALA A 430 -14.06 -11.17 18.21
N LEU A 431 -13.46 -9.97 18.10
CA LEU A 431 -12.76 -9.32 19.24
C LEU A 431 -13.64 -9.17 20.49
N SER A 432 -14.96 -9.08 20.32
CA SER A 432 -15.95 -9.01 21.39
C SER A 432 -16.33 -10.35 22.03
N GLU A 433 -15.96 -11.49 21.42
CA GLU A 433 -16.33 -12.82 21.93
C GLU A 433 -15.38 -13.27 23.05
N ARG A 434 -15.86 -13.18 24.30
CA ARG A 434 -15.21 -13.82 25.45
C ARG A 434 -15.60 -15.30 25.49
N ARG A 435 -14.68 -16.20 25.17
CA ARG A 435 -14.86 -17.62 25.51
C ARG A 435 -14.52 -17.83 26.98
N ALA A 436 -15.48 -18.31 27.77
CA ALA A 436 -15.22 -18.87 29.09
C ALA A 436 -14.44 -20.19 28.93
N GLY A 437 -13.11 -20.12 29.08
CA GLY A 437 -12.24 -21.29 29.04
C GLY A 437 -10.76 -20.91 29.09
N ARG A 438 -9.90 -21.82 29.59
CA ARG A 438 -8.44 -21.67 29.60
C ARG A 438 -7.87 -21.78 28.17
N ALA A 439 -8.18 -20.81 27.30
CA ALA A 439 -7.49 -20.65 26.03
C ALA A 439 -6.40 -19.60 26.21
N ARG A 440 -5.13 -19.99 26.07
CA ARG A 440 -4.03 -19.03 25.88
C ARG A 440 -4.23 -18.40 24.52
N ASN A 441 -4.82 -17.22 24.48
CA ASN A 441 -4.92 -16.45 23.25
C ASN A 441 -3.66 -15.57 23.15
N PRO A 442 -2.78 -15.79 22.16
CA PRO A 442 -1.55 -15.02 22.00
C PRO A 442 -1.80 -13.53 21.72
N LEU A 443 -3.03 -13.12 21.35
CA LEU A 443 -3.42 -11.71 21.21
C LEU A 443 -3.50 -10.96 22.56
N PHE A 444 -3.54 -11.67 23.70
CA PHE A 444 -3.86 -11.09 25.00
C PHE A 444 -2.83 -11.34 26.10
N GLU A 445 -1.66 -11.93 25.81
CA GLU A 445 -0.63 -12.14 26.85
C GLU A 445 0.10 -10.85 27.28
N GLY A 446 -0.09 -9.72 26.58
CA GLY A 446 0.63 -8.45 26.87
C GLY A 446 -0.23 -7.18 27.08
N ALA A 447 -1.53 -7.21 26.81
CA ALA A 447 -2.38 -6.03 27.01
C ALA A 447 -2.85 -5.98 28.47
N ARG A 448 -2.17 -5.17 29.30
CA ARG A 448 -2.69 -4.77 30.61
C ARG A 448 -4.15 -4.34 30.45
N GLN A 449 -4.99 -4.85 31.35
CA GLN A 449 -6.39 -4.52 31.50
C GLN A 449 -6.58 -2.99 31.60
N THR A 450 -6.78 -2.30 30.49
CA THR A 450 -7.46 -1.00 30.49
C THR A 450 -8.92 -1.27 30.19
N LEU A 451 -9.67 -1.46 31.27
CA LEU A 451 -11.12 -1.48 31.30
C LEU A 451 -11.62 -0.05 31.09
N THR A 452 -11.87 0.34 29.85
CA THR A 452 -12.82 1.43 29.57
C THR A 452 -13.59 1.10 28.29
N PRO A 453 -14.93 0.99 28.34
CA PRO A 453 -15.73 0.89 27.14
C PRO A 453 -15.54 2.18 26.33
N ALA A 454 -15.36 2.06 25.02
CA ALA A 454 -15.34 3.21 24.12
C ALA A 454 -16.71 3.90 24.18
N SER A 455 -16.81 4.96 24.97
CA SER A 455 -17.88 5.94 24.83
C SER A 455 -17.63 6.76 23.55
N PRO A 456 -18.65 7.39 22.96
CA PRO A 456 -18.49 8.27 21.80
C PRO A 456 -17.42 9.37 21.98
N GLN A 457 -17.13 9.76 23.23
CA GLN A 457 -16.08 10.73 23.58
C GLN A 457 -14.65 10.18 23.41
N GLY A 458 -14.46 8.85 23.43
CA GLY A 458 -13.17 8.22 23.16
C GLY A 458 -12.75 8.27 21.68
N LEU A 459 -13.70 8.44 20.76
CA LEU A 459 -13.43 8.57 19.32
C LEU A 459 -12.88 9.96 18.97
N GLU A 460 -13.34 11.01 19.66
CA GLU A 460 -12.78 12.36 19.56
C GLU A 460 -11.37 12.42 20.17
N LEU A 461 -11.19 11.81 21.35
CA LEU A 461 -9.88 11.71 22.00
C LEU A 461 -8.83 10.96 21.15
N THR A 462 -9.27 9.97 20.36
CA THR A 462 -8.39 9.18 19.48
C THR A 462 -8.04 9.92 18.19
N ARG A 463 -8.98 10.69 17.63
CA ARG A 463 -8.71 11.65 16.54
C ARG A 463 -7.66 12.67 16.98
N ASP A 464 -7.80 13.22 18.17
CA ASP A 464 -6.89 14.22 18.72
C ASP A 464 -5.51 13.64 19.05
N LEU A 465 -5.43 12.42 19.57
CA LEU A 465 -4.15 11.74 19.86
C LEU A 465 -3.38 11.35 18.58
N VAL A 466 -4.09 10.90 17.54
CA VAL A 466 -3.45 10.57 16.24
C VAL A 466 -3.01 11.84 15.52
N LEU A 467 -3.83 12.89 15.53
CA LEU A 467 -3.45 14.20 15.00
C LEU A 467 -2.29 14.81 15.78
N GLN A 468 -2.33 14.82 17.12
CA GLN A 468 -1.21 15.29 17.94
C GLN A 468 0.07 14.51 17.68
N ARG A 469 -0.01 13.18 17.53
CA ARG A 469 1.18 12.35 17.27
C ARG A 469 1.74 12.55 15.86
N LEU A 470 0.89 12.67 14.84
CA LEU A 470 1.30 12.98 13.48
C LEU A 470 1.88 14.40 13.36
N LEU A 471 1.28 15.37 14.05
CA LEU A 471 1.77 16.76 14.09
C LEU A 471 3.07 16.88 14.87
N SER A 472 3.21 16.21 16.02
CA SER A 472 4.47 16.17 16.79
C SER A 472 5.59 15.42 16.07
N TRP A 473 5.28 14.34 15.35
CA TRP A 473 6.25 13.63 14.51
C TRP A 473 6.68 14.48 13.31
N ARG A 474 5.74 15.15 12.61
CA ARG A 474 6.08 16.13 11.55
C ARG A 474 6.91 17.28 12.11
N ALA A 475 6.56 17.84 13.27
CA ALA A 475 7.34 18.88 13.94
C ALA A 475 8.76 18.39 14.27
N ALA A 476 8.90 17.16 14.76
CA ALA A 476 10.21 16.55 15.04
C ALA A 476 11.04 16.28 13.77
N GLN A 477 10.41 16.02 12.63
CA GLN A 477 11.11 15.86 11.34
C GLN A 477 11.52 17.19 10.71
N VAL A 478 10.68 18.23 10.84
CA VAL A 478 10.99 19.58 10.34
C VAL A 478 12.12 20.22 11.15
N VAL A 479 12.25 19.89 12.44
CA VAL A 479 13.32 20.41 13.32
C VAL A 479 14.67 19.70 13.12
N ARG A 480 14.72 18.58 12.38
CA ARG A 480 15.90 17.69 12.35
C ARG A 480 16.98 17.91 11.28
N PRO A 481 17.10 19.07 10.60
CA PRO A 481 18.38 19.45 10.02
C PRO A 481 18.84 20.82 10.54
N ALA A 482 19.17 20.93 11.83
CA ALA A 482 19.86 22.13 12.36
C ALA A 482 20.61 21.92 13.70
N LEU A 483 21.07 20.72 14.04
CA LEU A 483 21.89 20.54 15.24
C LEU A 483 23.28 19.96 14.89
N HIS A 484 24.29 20.78 15.15
CA HIS A 484 25.71 20.53 14.92
C HIS A 484 26.23 19.22 15.55
N PRO A 485 27.23 18.56 14.93
CA PRO A 485 27.96 17.48 15.56
C PRO A 485 29.00 18.07 16.52
N GLY A 486 28.78 17.98 17.85
CA GLY A 486 29.86 18.30 18.80
C GLY A 486 29.56 18.72 20.24
N ALA A 487 28.39 18.43 20.84
CA ALA A 487 28.15 18.77 22.25
C ALA A 487 28.45 17.59 23.21
N PRO A 488 29.28 17.76 24.26
CA PRO A 488 29.59 16.72 25.24
C PRO A 488 28.51 16.61 26.34
N PRO A 489 28.44 15.49 27.09
CA PRO A 489 27.38 15.24 28.06
C PRO A 489 27.68 15.95 29.40
N ALA A 490 26.71 16.72 29.91
CA ALA A 490 26.75 17.27 31.26
C ALA A 490 25.96 16.38 32.24
N ALA A 491 26.55 16.22 33.43
CA ALA A 491 26.15 15.31 34.50
C ALA A 491 24.99 15.81 35.37
N GLU A 492 24.43 14.86 36.12
CA GLU A 492 23.37 14.90 37.13
C GLU A 492 23.37 16.12 38.08
N ALA A 493 22.18 16.70 38.32
CA ALA A 493 21.54 16.75 39.65
C ALA A 493 20.13 17.36 39.64
N ALA A 494 19.29 16.80 40.52
CA ALA A 494 18.14 17.39 41.23
C ALA A 494 16.73 17.37 40.58
N ILE A 495 15.90 16.47 41.14
CA ILE A 495 14.41 16.41 41.15
C ILE A 495 13.77 16.25 39.76
N PRO A 496 12.99 15.18 39.50
CA PRO A 496 12.28 15.07 38.23
C PRO A 496 11.33 16.27 38.09
N PRO A 497 11.46 17.12 37.05
CA PRO A 497 10.52 18.21 36.85
C PRO A 497 9.16 17.56 36.62
N VAL A 498 8.19 17.92 37.47
CA VAL A 498 6.77 17.66 37.18
C VAL A 498 6.54 18.14 35.77
N ALA A 499 6.10 17.24 34.89
CA ALA A 499 5.89 17.57 33.49
C ALA A 499 5.03 18.84 33.39
N PRO A 500 5.44 19.83 32.59
CA PRO A 500 4.71 21.07 32.48
C PRO A 500 3.29 20.76 31.98
N ASP A 501 2.27 21.21 32.71
CA ASP A 501 0.87 21.06 32.31
C ASP A 501 0.52 22.17 31.32
N PRO A 502 0.13 21.85 30.07
CA PRO A 502 -0.33 22.84 29.10
C PRO A 502 -1.50 23.69 29.61
N GLY A 503 -2.34 23.14 30.50
CA GLY A 503 -3.47 23.84 31.09
C GLY A 503 -3.06 25.07 31.90
N GLU A 504 -1.93 25.02 32.61
CA GLU A 504 -1.43 26.18 33.38
C GLU A 504 -0.99 27.32 32.46
N LEU A 505 -0.34 27.01 31.31
CA LEU A 505 0.07 28.02 30.34
C LEU A 505 -1.15 28.67 29.67
N LEU A 506 -2.14 27.85 29.27
CA LEU A 506 -3.36 28.32 28.65
C LEU A 506 -4.19 29.20 29.58
N GLY A 507 -4.27 28.85 30.88
CA GLY A 507 -4.92 29.68 31.89
C GLY A 507 -4.28 31.06 32.03
N TRP A 508 -2.95 31.14 32.03
CA TRP A 508 -2.23 32.42 32.04
C TRP A 508 -2.47 33.23 30.76
N VAL A 509 -2.51 32.59 29.58
CA VAL A 509 -2.84 33.27 28.31
C VAL A 509 -4.29 33.78 28.29
N ASP A 510 -5.23 33.06 28.88
CA ASP A 510 -6.62 33.50 28.98
C ASP A 510 -6.77 34.71 29.91
N GLU A 511 -6.07 34.71 31.05
CA GLU A 511 -6.01 35.88 31.96
C GLU A 511 -5.38 37.10 31.25
N MET A 512 -4.35 36.86 30.43
CA MET A 512 -3.73 37.87 29.58
C MET A 512 -4.69 38.46 28.54
N LEU A 513 -5.46 37.61 27.85
CA LEU A 513 -6.44 38.06 26.87
C LEU A 513 -7.57 38.86 27.52
N ALA A 514 -7.99 38.47 28.73
CA ALA A 514 -9.02 39.13 29.51
C ALA A 514 -8.61 40.54 30.00
N THR A 515 -7.33 40.76 30.33
CA THR A 515 -6.82 42.04 30.87
C THR A 515 -6.68 43.18 29.84
N ARG A 516 -7.15 43.00 28.59
CA ARG A 516 -7.02 43.96 27.46
C ARG A 516 -5.57 44.38 27.13
N THR A 517 -4.60 43.67 27.66
CA THR A 517 -3.18 43.93 27.39
C THR A 517 -2.88 43.64 25.92
N PRO A 518 -2.27 44.59 25.17
CA PRO A 518 -1.87 44.34 23.79
C PRO A 518 -0.76 43.28 23.75
N TRP A 519 -0.68 42.57 22.62
CA TRP A 519 0.47 41.72 22.31
C TRP A 519 1.37 42.47 21.31
N GLN A 520 2.68 42.26 21.39
CA GLN A 520 3.63 42.75 20.40
C GLN A 520 4.32 41.57 19.73
N SER A 521 4.48 41.66 18.41
CA SER A 521 5.31 40.75 17.64
C SER A 521 6.75 41.25 17.66
N GLN A 522 7.67 40.40 18.11
CA GLN A 522 9.10 40.64 18.03
C GLN A 522 9.75 39.37 17.48
N ASP A 523 10.41 39.45 16.33
CA ASP A 523 11.13 38.33 15.71
C ASP A 523 10.29 37.04 15.58
N GLN A 524 9.02 37.18 15.16
CA GLN A 524 8.03 36.10 15.02
C GLN A 524 7.62 35.42 16.33
N GLN A 525 8.03 35.96 17.47
CA GLN A 525 7.59 35.54 18.80
C GLN A 525 6.62 36.59 19.38
N LEU A 526 5.65 36.13 20.15
CA LEU A 526 4.61 37.00 20.73
C LEU A 526 4.93 37.29 22.19
N ARG A 527 4.90 38.56 22.56
CA ARG A 527 5.11 39.01 23.94
C ARG A 527 3.96 39.89 24.43
N PRO A 528 3.57 39.80 25.71
CA PRO A 528 2.60 40.70 26.29
C PRO A 528 3.21 42.09 26.51
N SER A 529 2.47 43.17 26.21
CA SER A 529 2.94 44.55 26.44
C SER A 529 2.27 45.18 27.68
N GLY A 530 2.98 45.30 28.80
CA GLY A 530 2.49 45.99 30.02
C GLY A 530 2.81 45.25 31.32
N GLU A 531 2.36 45.81 32.45
CA GLU A 531 2.42 45.17 33.77
C GLU A 531 1.38 44.06 33.88
N VAL A 532 1.81 42.85 33.60
CA VAL A 532 1.03 41.62 33.69
C VAL A 532 1.34 40.94 35.04
N PRO A 533 0.40 40.23 35.68
CA PRO A 533 0.74 39.30 36.75
C PRO A 533 1.76 38.27 36.24
N ALA A 534 3.03 38.48 36.62
CA ALA A 534 4.11 37.62 36.20
C ALA A 534 3.83 36.19 36.69
N PRO A 535 3.91 35.17 35.82
CA PRO A 535 3.82 33.80 36.27
C PRO A 535 4.92 33.55 37.31
N SER A 536 4.64 32.70 38.30
CA SER A 536 5.61 32.45 39.37
C SER A 536 6.93 31.95 38.80
N THR A 537 8.07 32.29 39.42
CA THR A 537 9.41 31.86 38.98
C THR A 537 9.50 30.34 38.68
N PRO A 538 8.85 29.44 39.46
CA PRO A 538 8.80 28.02 39.14
C PRO A 538 8.01 27.68 37.86
N GLN A 539 6.95 28.42 37.54
CA GLN A 539 6.19 28.21 36.30
C GLN A 539 6.98 28.64 35.07
N LEU A 540 7.64 29.80 35.15
CA LEU A 540 8.52 30.29 34.07
C LEU A 540 9.64 29.31 33.76
N ALA A 541 10.33 28.81 34.79
CA ALA A 541 11.39 27.82 34.62
C ALA A 541 10.87 26.54 33.95
N ARG A 542 9.69 26.03 34.36
CA ARG A 542 9.09 24.84 33.76
C ARG A 542 8.69 25.05 32.29
N TRP A 543 8.01 26.15 31.96
CA TRP A 543 7.59 26.44 30.59
C TRP A 543 8.77 26.77 29.68
N SER A 544 9.82 27.39 30.21
CA SER A 544 11.07 27.62 29.47
C SER A 544 11.81 26.32 29.19
N GLN A 545 11.92 25.43 30.19
CA GLN A 545 12.52 24.11 30.00
C GLN A 545 11.73 23.23 29.03
N ALA A 546 10.40 23.42 28.94
CA ALA A 546 9.53 22.79 27.95
C ALA A 546 9.72 23.34 26.52
N GLY A 547 10.46 24.44 26.38
CA GLY A 547 10.61 25.18 25.14
C GLY A 547 9.34 25.88 24.70
N TRP A 548 8.41 26.20 25.62
CA TRP A 548 7.17 26.92 25.31
C TRP A 548 7.34 28.44 25.43
N LEU A 549 8.18 28.88 26.37
CA LEU A 549 8.56 30.28 26.54
C LEU A 549 10.06 30.47 26.42
N ASP A 550 10.47 31.60 25.88
CA ASP A 550 11.83 32.12 26.00
C ASP A 550 11.83 33.24 27.05
N VAL A 551 12.72 33.15 28.04
CA VAL A 551 12.82 34.12 29.15
C VAL A 551 14.15 34.85 29.02
N PRO A 552 14.16 36.11 28.55
CA PRO A 552 15.40 36.84 28.35
C PRO A 552 16.12 37.06 29.68
N ALA A 553 17.45 36.89 29.68
CA ALA A 553 18.30 36.92 30.88
C ALA A 553 18.27 38.23 31.68
N ALA A 554 17.74 39.33 31.11
CA ALA A 554 17.72 40.66 31.70
C ALA A 554 16.38 41.05 32.36
N GLY A 555 15.54 40.08 32.76
CA GLY A 555 14.26 40.36 33.42
C GLY A 555 13.18 40.92 32.49
N GLY A 556 13.28 40.65 31.19
CA GLY A 556 12.25 41.00 30.22
C GLY A 556 11.03 40.07 30.29
N SER A 557 9.91 40.52 29.72
CA SER A 557 8.69 39.72 29.60
C SER A 557 8.96 38.43 28.81
N PRO A 558 8.34 37.30 29.21
CA PRO A 558 8.52 36.03 28.51
C PRO A 558 7.96 36.11 27.07
N LEU A 559 8.65 35.47 26.13
CA LEU A 559 8.27 35.38 24.72
C LEU A 559 7.67 34.01 24.43
N LEU A 560 6.54 33.93 23.73
CA LEU A 560 6.01 32.68 23.22
C LEU A 560 6.85 32.18 22.04
N THR A 561 7.47 31.03 22.24
CA THR A 561 8.17 30.29 21.17
C THR A 561 7.17 29.69 20.18
N PRO A 562 7.62 29.20 19.00
CA PRO A 562 6.75 28.46 18.08
C PRO A 562 6.04 27.25 18.72
N ALA A 563 6.71 26.55 19.64
CA ALA A 563 6.10 25.42 20.35
C ALA A 563 5.02 25.90 21.34
N GLY A 564 5.24 27.00 22.07
CA GLY A 564 4.21 27.61 22.91
C GLY A 564 3.00 28.11 22.13
N LEU A 565 3.23 28.73 20.95
CA LEU A 565 2.16 29.16 20.05
C LEU A 565 1.34 27.97 19.52
N SER A 566 1.96 26.82 19.28
CA SER A 566 1.26 25.62 18.81
C SER A 566 0.29 25.02 19.85
N LEU A 567 0.47 25.34 21.14
CA LEU A 567 -0.48 24.96 22.19
C LEU A 567 -1.73 25.83 22.18
N LEU A 568 -1.63 27.03 21.60
CA LEU A 568 -2.76 27.93 21.45
C LEU A 568 -3.64 27.41 20.32
N GLY A 569 -4.76 26.78 20.66
CA GLY A 569 -5.79 26.44 19.69
C GLY A 569 -6.19 27.67 18.85
N GLU A 570 -6.74 27.43 17.65
CA GLU A 570 -7.00 28.47 16.64
C GLU A 570 -7.75 29.70 17.19
N SER A 571 -8.71 29.52 18.08
CA SER A 571 -9.47 30.63 18.67
C SER A 571 -8.60 31.60 19.48
N ARG A 572 -7.64 31.11 20.27
CA ARG A 572 -6.73 31.96 21.07
C ARG A 572 -5.69 32.62 20.18
N ARG A 573 -5.17 31.87 19.22
CA ARG A 573 -4.23 32.38 18.23
C ARG A 573 -4.86 33.50 17.41
N ALA A 574 -6.07 33.31 16.90
CA ALA A 574 -6.82 34.34 16.19
C ALA A 574 -7.12 35.56 17.08
N ALA A 575 -7.43 35.37 18.37
CA ALA A 575 -7.64 36.49 19.30
C ALA A 575 -6.37 37.31 19.55
N ILE A 576 -5.19 36.67 19.56
CA ILE A 576 -3.90 37.35 19.67
C ILE A 576 -3.55 38.04 18.35
N GLU A 577 -3.68 37.36 17.21
CA GLU A 577 -3.39 37.88 15.87
C GLU A 577 -4.31 39.05 15.49
N ALA A 578 -5.60 39.00 15.85
CA ALA A 578 -6.53 40.11 15.66
C ALA A 578 -6.16 41.37 16.47
N ARG A 579 -5.35 41.22 17.54
CA ARG A 579 -4.79 42.36 18.28
C ARG A 579 -3.47 42.88 17.70
N LEU A 580 -2.84 42.14 16.77
CA LEU A 580 -1.54 42.45 16.19
C LEU A 580 -1.63 43.17 14.84
N LEU A 581 -2.72 43.00 14.08
CA LEU A 581 -2.87 43.59 12.75
C LEU A 581 -3.34 45.06 12.83
N PRO A 582 -2.55 46.04 12.36
CA PRO A 582 -3.09 47.33 11.96
C PRO A 582 -3.87 47.19 10.63
N GLU A 583 -4.94 47.98 10.44
CA GLU A 583 -5.71 48.04 9.17
C GLU A 583 -4.77 48.29 7.97
N GLU A 584 -4.63 47.28 7.10
CA GLU A 584 -3.63 47.29 6.01
C GLU A 584 -4.22 47.68 4.65
N ALA A 585 -3.50 48.57 3.96
CA ALA A 585 -3.67 48.96 2.56
C ALA A 585 -2.99 47.96 1.59
N PRO A 586 -3.34 47.93 0.29
CA PRO A 586 -2.95 46.83 -0.61
C PRO A 586 -1.64 47.07 -1.39
N VAL A 587 -0.89 46.00 -1.67
CA VAL A 587 0.39 46.00 -2.43
C VAL A 587 0.46 44.77 -3.39
N PRO A 588 1.16 44.85 -4.55
CA PRO A 588 0.87 44.11 -5.79
C PRO A 588 1.79 42.89 -6.09
N VAL A 589 1.54 42.28 -7.26
CA VAL A 589 1.99 40.98 -7.81
C VAL A 589 3.47 40.93 -8.25
N ALA A 590 4.10 39.76 -8.12
CA ALA A 590 5.50 39.45 -8.48
C ALA A 590 5.65 38.45 -9.67
N PRO A 591 6.82 38.40 -10.37
CA PRO A 591 7.01 37.78 -11.69
C PRO A 591 7.68 36.37 -11.66
N THR A 592 7.71 35.74 -12.85
CA THR A 592 8.12 34.34 -13.14
C THR A 592 9.65 34.19 -13.43
N PRO A 593 10.29 33.01 -13.20
CA PRO A 593 11.72 32.79 -13.43
C PRO A 593 12.08 31.98 -14.72
N PRO A 594 13.38 31.93 -15.12
CA PRO A 594 13.86 31.53 -16.47
C PRO A 594 14.44 30.10 -16.60
N ASP A 595 14.67 29.66 -17.84
CA ASP A 595 15.17 28.33 -18.31
C ASP A 595 16.70 28.11 -18.19
N ASP A 596 17.13 26.84 -18.07
CA ASP A 596 18.53 26.36 -17.97
C ASP A 596 19.12 25.90 -19.34
N PRO A 597 20.47 25.88 -19.56
CA PRO A 597 21.08 25.94 -20.89
C PRO A 597 21.62 24.61 -21.50
N GLY A 598 21.60 24.52 -22.84
CA GLY A 598 22.84 24.39 -23.64
C GLY A 598 23.35 23.05 -24.20
N PHE A 599 22.55 22.26 -24.94
CA PHE A 599 23.10 21.32 -25.94
C PHE A 599 22.35 21.43 -27.27
N ASP A 600 22.99 21.98 -28.29
CA ASP A 600 22.37 22.19 -29.62
C ASP A 600 22.20 20.88 -30.42
N ASN A 601 22.96 19.82 -30.10
CA ASN A 601 22.87 18.52 -30.77
C ASN A 601 22.44 17.38 -29.81
N PRO A 602 21.19 16.89 -29.90
CA PRO A 602 20.66 15.85 -29.02
C PRO A 602 21.30 14.46 -29.26
N VAL A 603 22.00 14.26 -30.38
CA VAL A 603 22.72 13.01 -30.66
C VAL A 603 24.03 12.95 -29.87
N GLU A 604 24.79 14.05 -29.84
CA GLU A 604 26.05 14.14 -29.10
C GLU A 604 25.83 14.05 -27.59
N ALA A 605 24.83 14.77 -27.06
CA ALA A 605 24.46 14.67 -25.64
C ALA A 605 24.11 13.22 -25.24
N ARG A 606 23.50 12.46 -26.15
CA ARG A 606 23.15 11.06 -25.92
C ARG A 606 24.37 10.13 -26.00
N GLN A 607 25.26 10.35 -26.98
CA GLN A 607 26.51 9.59 -27.12
C GLN A 607 27.45 9.81 -25.92
N LEU A 608 27.56 11.04 -25.41
CA LEU A 608 28.33 11.36 -24.21
C LEU A 608 27.80 10.61 -22.97
N ARG A 609 26.48 10.50 -22.84
CA ARG A 609 25.86 9.70 -21.76
C ARG A 609 26.18 8.21 -21.88
N LEU A 610 26.23 7.66 -23.11
CA LEU A 610 26.61 6.27 -23.33
C LEU A 610 28.08 6.00 -22.99
N LEU A 611 28.98 6.93 -23.33
CA LEU A 611 30.38 6.85 -22.97
C LEU A 611 30.58 6.93 -21.45
N ALA A 612 29.86 7.83 -20.76
CA ALA A 612 29.90 7.91 -19.30
C ALA A 612 29.47 6.59 -18.63
N LEU A 613 28.39 5.96 -19.12
CA LEU A 613 27.92 4.67 -18.60
C LEU A 613 28.92 3.53 -18.82
N LEU A 614 29.58 3.49 -19.99
CA LEU A 614 30.62 2.49 -20.26
C LEU A 614 31.91 2.72 -19.46
N ALA A 615 32.15 3.96 -19.01
CA ALA A 615 33.28 4.30 -18.15
C ALA A 615 33.03 3.82 -16.72
N GLU A 616 31.79 3.97 -16.24
CA GLU A 616 31.35 3.54 -14.92
C GLU A 616 31.19 2.01 -14.83
N HIS A 617 30.72 1.36 -15.90
CA HIS A 617 30.44 -0.06 -15.93
C HIS A 617 31.15 -0.77 -17.09
N ARG A 618 32.04 -1.71 -16.76
CA ARG A 618 32.76 -2.51 -17.77
C ARG A 618 31.87 -3.59 -18.37
N ASP A 619 32.02 -3.83 -19.68
CA ASP A 619 31.48 -4.98 -20.42
C ASP A 619 29.94 -5.11 -20.43
N LEU A 620 29.24 -4.04 -20.82
CA LEU A 620 27.79 -4.01 -20.89
C LEU A 620 27.24 -4.59 -22.21
N THR A 621 26.12 -5.30 -22.14
CA THR A 621 25.30 -5.65 -23.31
C THR A 621 24.33 -4.51 -23.66
N PRO A 622 23.84 -4.40 -24.91
CA PRO A 622 22.84 -3.40 -25.28
C PRO A 622 21.59 -3.44 -24.39
N ALA A 623 21.10 -4.63 -24.03
CA ALA A 623 19.96 -4.79 -23.13
C ALA A 623 20.22 -4.23 -21.72
N GLN A 624 21.45 -4.34 -21.21
CA GLN A 624 21.82 -3.74 -19.92
C GLN A 624 21.87 -2.21 -20.02
N ILE A 625 22.41 -1.66 -21.11
CA ILE A 625 22.42 -0.20 -21.32
C ILE A 625 21.00 0.34 -21.48
N VAL A 626 20.11 -0.42 -22.13
CA VAL A 626 18.66 -0.10 -22.20
C VAL A 626 18.01 -0.16 -20.82
N SER A 627 18.41 -1.08 -19.93
CA SER A 627 17.87 -1.07 -18.56
C SER A 627 18.35 0.11 -17.71
N MET A 628 19.43 0.77 -18.13
CA MET A 628 20.06 1.90 -17.43
C MET A 628 19.77 3.25 -18.09
N THR A 629 19.11 3.26 -19.25
CA THR A 629 18.79 4.47 -20.01
C THR A 629 17.33 4.42 -20.48
N SER A 630 16.73 5.56 -20.80
CA SER A 630 15.40 5.60 -21.44
C SER A 630 15.46 5.36 -22.95
N LEU A 631 16.60 4.90 -23.49
CA LEU A 631 16.82 4.80 -24.93
C LEU A 631 16.32 3.45 -25.46
N PRO A 632 15.61 3.42 -26.60
CA PRO A 632 15.25 2.17 -27.26
C PRO A 632 16.48 1.35 -27.61
N GLU A 633 16.39 0.02 -27.53
CA GLU A 633 17.52 -0.87 -27.85
C GLU A 633 18.07 -0.65 -29.26
N THR A 634 17.21 -0.30 -30.22
CA THR A 634 17.63 0.06 -31.58
C THR A 634 18.50 1.32 -31.62
N THR A 635 18.18 2.32 -30.80
CA THR A 635 18.96 3.57 -30.69
C THR A 635 20.28 3.32 -29.98
N VAL A 636 20.26 2.54 -28.89
CA VAL A 636 21.47 2.13 -28.17
C VAL A 636 22.40 1.34 -29.10
N ARG A 637 21.88 0.36 -29.84
CA ARG A 637 22.68 -0.43 -30.80
C ARG A 637 23.24 0.42 -31.94
N ARG A 638 22.44 1.35 -32.49
CA ARG A 638 22.90 2.26 -33.54
C ARG A 638 24.03 3.15 -33.02
N ASP A 639 23.83 3.79 -31.88
CA ASP A 639 24.79 4.75 -31.35
C ASP A 639 26.06 4.04 -30.83
N LEU A 640 25.95 2.84 -30.25
CA LEU A 640 27.11 1.99 -29.96
C LEU A 640 27.85 1.56 -31.22
N GLY A 641 27.13 1.32 -32.32
CA GLY A 641 27.75 1.05 -33.62
C GLY A 641 28.56 2.23 -34.13
N VAL A 642 28.01 3.45 -34.04
CA VAL A 642 28.73 4.70 -34.38
C VAL A 642 29.95 4.89 -33.48
N LEU A 643 29.82 4.65 -32.17
CA LEU A 643 30.93 4.76 -31.23
C LEU A 643 32.01 3.68 -31.47
N GLU A 644 31.61 2.48 -31.90
CA GLU A 644 32.52 1.41 -32.28
C GLU A 644 33.27 1.71 -33.58
N GLU A 645 32.57 2.22 -34.60
CA GLU A 645 33.18 2.68 -35.86
C GLU A 645 34.16 3.84 -35.63
N SER A 646 33.86 4.73 -34.68
CA SER A 646 34.76 5.83 -34.28
C SER A 646 35.97 5.37 -33.46
N GLY A 647 36.02 4.10 -33.05
CA GLY A 647 37.11 3.53 -32.25
C GLY A 647 37.08 3.87 -30.75
N GLN A 648 36.03 4.54 -30.27
CA GLN A 648 35.87 4.91 -28.86
C GLN A 648 35.40 3.73 -28.00
N VAL A 649 34.66 2.79 -28.59
CA VAL A 649 34.13 1.59 -27.93
C VAL A 649 34.60 0.37 -28.71
N GLU A 650 34.93 -0.72 -28.02
CA GLU A 650 35.19 -2.02 -28.64
C GLU A 650 34.15 -3.05 -28.18
N SER A 651 33.89 -4.05 -29.03
CA SER A 651 32.95 -5.11 -28.69
C SER A 651 33.54 -6.51 -28.77
N ALA A 652 33.07 -7.39 -27.89
CA ALA A 652 33.43 -8.81 -27.86
C ALA A 652 32.17 -9.68 -27.74
N ARG A 653 32.20 -10.88 -28.35
CA ARG A 653 31.13 -11.88 -28.15
C ARG A 653 31.51 -12.81 -27.01
N VAL A 654 30.70 -12.81 -25.95
CA VAL A 654 30.83 -13.71 -24.79
C VAL A 654 29.53 -14.46 -24.60
N ALA A 655 29.57 -15.80 -24.62
CA ALA A 655 28.39 -16.67 -24.52
C ALA A 655 27.27 -16.30 -25.52
N GLY A 656 27.64 -15.99 -26.77
CA GLY A 656 26.70 -15.62 -27.84
C GLY A 656 26.12 -14.21 -27.75
N LYS A 657 26.46 -13.42 -26.72
CA LYS A 657 26.01 -12.03 -26.55
C LYS A 657 27.16 -11.06 -26.83
N ARG A 658 26.87 -9.98 -27.57
CA ARG A 658 27.83 -8.90 -27.85
C ARG A 658 27.88 -7.94 -26.66
N ARG A 659 29.05 -7.75 -26.08
CA ARG A 659 29.35 -6.83 -24.98
C ARG A 659 30.22 -5.69 -25.49
N TYR A 660 30.01 -4.50 -24.96
CA TYR A 660 30.71 -3.29 -25.33
C TYR A 660 31.49 -2.77 -24.12
N ARG A 661 32.70 -2.26 -24.36
CA ARG A 661 33.54 -1.59 -23.36
C ARG A 661 34.27 -0.44 -24.00
N LEU A 662 34.60 0.59 -23.22
CA LEU A 662 35.46 1.68 -23.69
C LEU A 662 36.83 1.13 -24.09
N ARG A 663 37.30 1.53 -25.27
CA ARG A 663 38.67 1.23 -25.69
C ARG A 663 39.60 2.08 -24.82
N PRO A 664 40.58 1.48 -24.11
CA PRO A 664 41.56 2.26 -23.38
C PRO A 664 42.27 3.19 -24.37
N ASN A 665 42.23 4.49 -24.09
CA ASN A 665 42.77 5.50 -24.97
C ASN A 665 44.30 5.33 -25.01
N GLU A 666 44.84 4.68 -26.05
CA GLU A 666 46.29 4.44 -26.21
C GLU A 666 47.09 5.76 -26.25
N ALA A 667 46.42 6.89 -26.46
CA ALA A 667 47.00 8.23 -26.39
C ALA A 667 47.33 8.71 -24.96
N SER A 668 46.86 8.04 -23.90
CA SER A 668 47.18 8.41 -22.50
C SER A 668 48.50 7.80 -21.99
N GLY A 669 49.15 6.92 -22.75
CA GLY A 669 50.41 6.26 -22.37
C GLY A 669 51.68 7.07 -22.67
N ALA A 670 51.57 8.26 -23.29
CA ALA A 670 52.71 9.10 -23.67
C ALA A 670 52.90 10.34 -22.78
N ALA A 671 52.05 10.56 -21.77
CA ALA A 671 52.07 11.77 -20.94
C ALA A 671 52.54 11.57 -19.48
N ASP A 672 52.82 10.34 -19.04
CA ASP A 672 53.35 10.05 -17.70
C ASP A 672 54.88 9.80 -17.67
N SER A 673 55.59 10.27 -18.70
CA SER A 673 57.06 10.39 -18.70
C SER A 673 57.50 11.79 -19.14
N SER A 674 57.17 12.80 -18.34
CA SER A 674 57.88 14.09 -18.30
C SER A 674 57.67 14.78 -16.96
#